data_AF-A0A1V1P0V8-F1
#
_entry.id   AF-A0A1V1P0V8-F1
#
_cell.length_a   1.000
_cell.length_b   1.000
_cell.length_c   1.000
_cell.angle_alpha   90.00
_cell.angle_beta   90.00
_cell.angle_gamma   90.00
#
_symmetry.space_group_name_H-M   'P 1'
#
loop_
_entity.id
_entity.type
_entity.pdbx_description
1 polymer ?
#
loop_
_entity_poly.entity_id
_entity_poly.type
_entity_poly.pdbx_seq_one_letter_code
_entity_poly.pdbx_strand_id
1 'polypeptide(L)'
;MKKSVQHPKAFNIEMLEPRLLLSANPIVESFQEIMPKAGIPETVVNVDEALDAYKNLENKTASKLVQELARYHAKKQDQQPICIQSDFFDLEKNGHENQSKLDFSDISEDLTFILDKDGSMSVSSIAVSILDDGTISFSNNDTVSHYSIENVDSITGGQGQNTFLLDENTTFNGLIESHLGEDDALFILNGDNIWQIDGLNSGQVGDILFSGVEHLIGGGNNQDTFVFSEEGHISGSIDGGWGGFDTLEIEGAFDTIEFTAFSSDAGTVTRDNQTIFYSGLEPIYDNTDSTNRIIGLSNNDDTDARLTSSGNSFTLSGSTFESITFVKPSESLHIQGLSGTDTITLESLDLGDTALIIDAENIILPTGKEITTSANIQFNALNKDDTTIETADDIIDRTANISIAGNIHTEQNLSLIANTTRDINISITDASNLSLSAISDAIIDIQSANITASDIQISAATDGSILAKNSLGAAKNEFTNNAQVIIENNTIAANLLDIKALRDTDYDVSGRDAYNHIIGDTQSWINQSTITTTSDISILAKDESSFKANSSEMIFDLSLFTSPVIIETASARNYLSGNVTSGLTDTNITLTGEHALSVVAEKALQVSATAATNHLTSSSILPSDYSISLDGTYSSNVLLGHVKAFVETSDISAGTSNITIQAKEVSAIDSRTTIAATSDINPLTLNGYSATIGTSIAFNALGWDPGNAALAAIDTLLNTTFASQDPMDVQAYILDSKVSAANIDMDSSLETKLNATVSNTSKTTSSALFGASGMSSSGILSSNMLSTNVKTYIDNTSDAQTIQVAGTIDLSADDNAQIYANSKIVSSAIITNDGGVSILNDTIAEVISADFETTDGTQSIDFGNRIRLSDDYENGGNKGSVYIYMGTVATLNLNEQDYSNKDLWKEVKATQILPEGNNLTDSNSVALGGMVVRNDIRNKVATYINNTQLAAGTVNLAAREVARIHAIADSTAESSGGSAFGSGQSLAVNGVIATNLILSQANAYITNSNITTTGDLKIDAQNTSTIDAINTSVTTTGDTGVGVSLAFNIIGWESQNVLFNTIDALIGTSIGNAQPDEVKAYILDTELDITGNLSLSAISQAQLTASVSNASTSAASALMNASGIAVSGILAS
;
A
#
# COMPACT_ATOMS: atom_id res chain seq x y z
N MET A 1 59.72 53.19 -2.55
CA MET A 1 59.99 53.39 -4.00
C MET A 1 58.73 53.04 -4.78
N LYS A 2 58.49 53.67 -5.94
CA LYS A 2 57.24 53.49 -6.72
C LYS A 2 57.03 52.03 -7.14
N LYS A 3 55.81 51.51 -6.95
CA LYS A 3 55.24 50.43 -7.77
C LYS A 3 53.85 50.88 -8.23
N SER A 4 53.55 50.67 -9.50
CA SER A 4 52.37 51.17 -10.18
C SER A 4 51.12 50.39 -9.81
N VAL A 5 50.02 51.09 -9.52
CA VAL A 5 48.67 50.51 -9.51
C VAL A 5 48.34 50.04 -10.93
N GLN A 6 48.05 48.75 -11.11
CA GLN A 6 47.37 48.27 -12.30
C GLN A 6 45.87 48.43 -12.05
N HIS A 7 45.19 49.20 -12.91
CA HIS A 7 43.74 49.12 -13.00
C HIS A 7 43.35 47.75 -13.58
N PRO A 8 42.41 47.01 -12.98
CA PRO A 8 41.69 45.97 -13.72
C PRO A 8 40.96 46.64 -14.88
N LYS A 9 40.91 45.95 -16.02
CA LYS A 9 40.28 46.48 -17.25
C LYS A 9 38.78 46.66 -17.04
N ALA A 10 38.21 47.70 -17.62
CA ALA A 10 36.77 47.86 -17.71
C ALA A 10 36.14 46.64 -18.43
N PHE A 11 35.10 46.08 -17.83
CA PHE A 11 34.21 45.13 -18.48
C PHE A 11 33.36 45.91 -19.50
N ASN A 12 33.70 45.82 -20.78
CA ASN A 12 32.81 46.24 -21.85
C ASN A 12 31.73 45.16 -22.01
N ILE A 13 30.49 45.47 -21.65
CA ILE A 13 29.33 44.72 -22.11
C ILE A 13 29.01 45.23 -23.52
N GLU A 14 29.58 44.59 -24.54
CA GLU A 14 29.00 44.69 -25.89
C GLU A 14 27.64 43.99 -25.87
N MET A 15 26.63 44.62 -26.47
CA MET A 15 25.31 44.02 -26.65
C MET A 15 25.45 42.78 -27.55
N LEU A 16 25.46 41.60 -26.94
CA LEU A 16 25.37 40.32 -27.62
C LEU A 16 23.91 39.84 -27.61
N GLU A 17 23.48 39.34 -28.76
CA GLU A 17 22.16 38.75 -28.96
C GLU A 17 21.92 37.57 -27.99
N PRO A 18 20.66 37.27 -27.62
CA PRO A 18 20.35 36.27 -26.60
C PRO A 18 20.58 34.83 -27.10
N ARG A 19 21.85 34.41 -27.12
CA ARG A 19 22.29 33.05 -27.41
C ARG A 19 23.47 32.65 -26.53
N LEU A 20 23.30 31.52 -25.84
CA LEU A 20 24.25 30.80 -24.96
C LEU A 20 24.61 31.47 -23.62
N LEU A 21 23.96 30.95 -22.56
CA LEU A 21 24.62 30.63 -21.28
C LEU A 21 24.05 29.31 -20.70
N LEU A 22 24.08 28.27 -21.53
CA LEU A 22 23.78 26.88 -21.16
C LEU A 22 24.78 25.99 -21.93
N SER A 23 25.88 25.65 -21.26
CA SER A 23 26.88 24.70 -21.76
C SER A 23 27.50 23.93 -20.60
N ALA A 24 26.66 23.21 -19.86
CA ALA A 24 27.14 22.06 -19.10
C ALA A 24 27.36 20.92 -20.09
N ASN A 25 28.62 20.54 -20.33
CA ASN A 25 28.89 19.31 -21.09
C ASN A 25 28.45 18.11 -20.23
N PRO A 26 27.58 17.22 -20.74
CA PRO A 26 27.32 15.96 -20.06
C PRO A 26 28.57 15.09 -20.10
N ILE A 27 29.07 14.65 -18.94
CA ILE A 27 30.11 13.62 -18.87
C ILE A 27 29.43 12.26 -18.99
N VAL A 28 29.16 11.85 -20.23
CA VAL A 28 28.84 10.46 -20.59
C VAL A 28 29.78 10.03 -21.70
N GLU A 29 31.02 9.70 -21.33
CA GLU A 29 31.86 8.74 -22.06
C GLU A 29 33.12 8.40 -21.23
N SER A 30 33.03 7.39 -20.37
CA SER A 30 34.18 6.66 -19.78
C SER A 30 33.77 5.27 -19.26
N PHE A 31 32.82 4.60 -19.93
CA PHE A 31 32.34 3.27 -19.53
C PHE A 31 32.50 2.21 -20.64
N GLN A 32 33.66 2.21 -21.31
CA GLN A 32 34.26 1.04 -21.99
C GLN A 32 35.66 1.39 -22.55
N GLU A 33 36.73 1.03 -21.81
CA GLU A 33 38.04 0.56 -22.32
C GLU A 33 39.15 0.55 -21.22
N ILE A 34 38.94 -0.22 -20.14
CA ILE A 34 40.07 -0.86 -19.43
C ILE A 34 39.72 -2.33 -19.21
N MET A 35 39.78 -3.11 -20.29
CA MET A 35 39.71 -4.58 -20.28
C MET A 35 40.57 -5.16 -21.41
N PRO A 36 41.88 -5.38 -21.20
CA PRO A 36 42.65 -6.28 -22.05
C PRO A 36 42.35 -7.72 -21.61
N LYS A 37 41.52 -8.42 -22.39
CA LYS A 37 41.38 -9.89 -22.28
C LYS A 37 42.72 -10.57 -22.60
N ALA A 38 43.35 -11.19 -21.60
CA ALA A 38 44.16 -12.41 -21.70
C ALA A 38 44.59 -12.81 -20.27
N GLY A 39 44.40 -14.02 -19.75
CA GLY A 39 43.90 -15.26 -20.34
C GLY A 39 44.87 -16.40 -20.09
N ILE A 40 44.33 -17.57 -19.68
CA ILE A 40 44.99 -18.91 -19.64
C ILE A 40 46.30 -19.01 -18.80
N PRO A 41 46.90 -20.21 -18.60
CA PRO A 41 46.33 -21.47 -18.12
C PRO A 41 47.03 -22.02 -16.83
N GLU A 42 46.31 -22.85 -16.07
CA GLU A 42 46.68 -24.26 -15.78
C GLU A 42 48.20 -24.63 -15.66
N THR A 43 48.68 -24.97 -14.45
CA THR A 43 49.16 -26.29 -13.94
C THR A 43 50.49 -26.11 -13.14
N VAL A 44 51.12 -27.06 -12.39
CA VAL A 44 50.93 -28.51 -12.12
C VAL A 44 51.40 -28.82 -10.65
N VAL A 45 51.08 -30.01 -10.10
CA VAL A 45 51.63 -30.70 -8.90
C VAL A 45 51.05 -30.26 -7.53
N ASN A 46 50.25 -31.00 -6.74
CA ASN A 46 49.93 -32.45 -6.54
C ASN A 46 50.66 -33.12 -5.34
N VAL A 47 49.93 -33.99 -4.59
CA VAL A 47 50.39 -34.98 -3.57
C VAL A 47 50.82 -34.38 -2.20
N ASP A 48 50.36 -34.81 -1.00
CA ASP A 48 49.61 -36.00 -0.52
C ASP A 48 48.75 -35.73 0.76
N GLU A 49 47.85 -36.67 1.11
CA GLU A 49 47.09 -36.86 2.40
C GLU A 49 46.09 -35.73 2.83
N ALA A 50 44.74 -35.88 2.74
CA ALA A 50 43.76 -36.76 3.46
C ALA A 50 43.09 -36.06 4.67
N LEU A 51 41.85 -36.32 5.13
CA LEU A 51 40.60 -36.90 4.60
C LEU A 51 39.48 -36.63 5.68
N ASP A 52 38.18 -36.75 5.33
CA ASP A 52 37.00 -36.85 6.24
C ASP A 52 36.72 -35.73 7.27
N ALA A 53 35.80 -34.81 6.93
CA ALA A 53 34.75 -34.27 7.82
C ALA A 53 33.92 -33.16 7.13
N TYR A 54 32.90 -33.51 6.33
CA TYR A 54 31.70 -32.67 6.08
C TYR A 54 30.55 -33.52 5.48
N LYS A 55 30.28 -34.64 6.14
CA LYS A 55 28.93 -35.22 6.23
C LYS A 55 28.42 -34.96 7.65
N ASN A 56 27.10 -34.90 7.79
CA ASN A 56 26.33 -34.68 9.03
C ASN A 56 26.37 -33.23 9.54
N LEU A 57 25.24 -32.54 9.42
CA LEU A 57 24.82 -31.46 10.33
C LEU A 57 23.30 -31.26 10.29
N GLU A 58 22.56 -32.39 10.34
CA GLU A 58 21.32 -32.44 11.10
C GLU A 58 21.62 -32.23 12.60
N ASN A 59 20.57 -32.04 13.40
CA ASN A 59 20.60 -31.81 14.85
C ASN A 59 21.27 -30.51 15.34
N LYS A 60 20.45 -29.50 15.65
CA LYS A 60 20.55 -28.69 16.90
C LYS A 60 19.41 -27.68 17.15
N THR A 61 18.21 -28.17 17.46
CA THR A 61 17.17 -27.40 18.17
C THR A 61 16.67 -28.08 19.46
N ALA A 62 16.93 -29.37 19.66
CA ALA A 62 16.65 -30.13 20.89
C ALA A 62 17.58 -29.80 22.10
N SER A 63 17.97 -28.53 22.28
CA SER A 63 18.92 -28.12 23.34
C SER A 63 18.49 -26.90 24.17
N LYS A 64 17.29 -26.36 23.94
CA LYS A 64 16.73 -25.26 24.76
C LYS A 64 15.58 -25.66 25.69
N LEU A 65 14.71 -26.61 25.34
CA LEU A 65 13.66 -27.08 26.25
C LEU A 65 14.23 -27.79 27.50
N VAL A 66 15.32 -28.54 27.33
CA VAL A 66 16.00 -29.29 28.41
C VAL A 66 16.68 -28.38 29.46
N GLN A 67 16.83 -27.07 29.20
CA GLN A 67 17.46 -26.13 30.15
C GLN A 67 16.50 -25.27 30.98
N GLU A 68 15.18 -25.32 30.74
CA GLU A 68 14.20 -24.57 31.55
C GLU A 68 13.40 -25.45 32.54
N LEU A 69 13.13 -26.71 32.22
CA LEU A 69 12.60 -27.68 33.19
C LEU A 69 13.59 -27.98 34.35
N ALA A 70 14.89 -27.81 34.11
CA ALA A 70 15.95 -28.08 35.10
C ALA A 70 16.10 -27.01 36.22
N ARG A 71 15.22 -25.99 36.31
CA ARG A 71 15.36 -24.86 37.26
C ARG A 71 14.42 -24.85 38.46
N TYR A 72 13.45 -25.76 38.57
CA TYR A 72 12.54 -25.76 39.73
C TYR A 72 13.09 -26.50 40.97
N HIS A 73 13.99 -27.49 40.81
CA HIS A 73 14.49 -28.32 41.92
C HIS A 73 15.89 -27.94 42.47
N ALA A 74 16.28 -26.66 42.38
CA ALA A 74 17.59 -26.19 42.87
C ALA A 74 17.50 -25.11 43.98
N LYS A 75 16.69 -25.33 45.04
CA LYS A 75 16.67 -24.41 46.19
C LYS A 75 16.25 -24.98 47.55
N LYS A 76 17.01 -25.96 48.06
CA LYS A 76 17.37 -26.05 49.51
C LYS A 76 18.39 -27.16 49.76
N GLN A 77 19.62 -26.76 50.07
CA GLN A 77 20.55 -27.60 50.82
C GLN A 77 21.24 -26.70 51.84
N ASP A 78 20.88 -26.86 53.12
CA ASP A 78 21.82 -26.58 54.20
C ASP A 78 21.40 -27.28 55.51
N GLN A 79 22.41 -27.72 56.28
CA GLN A 79 22.36 -28.40 57.59
C GLN A 79 22.04 -29.91 57.64
N GLN A 80 23.12 -30.67 57.86
CA GLN A 80 23.16 -32.02 58.46
C GLN A 80 22.88 -31.99 59.99
N PRO A 81 22.91 -33.13 60.70
CA PRO A 81 22.18 -34.38 60.45
C PRO A 81 21.38 -34.80 61.70
N ILE A 82 20.22 -35.43 61.52
CA ILE A 82 19.61 -36.22 62.60
C ILE A 82 19.31 -37.61 62.07
N CYS A 83 20.08 -38.58 62.55
CA CYS A 83 19.75 -39.99 62.42
C CYS A 83 18.52 -40.27 63.29
N ILE A 84 17.34 -40.40 62.66
CA ILE A 84 16.21 -41.11 63.25
C ILE A 84 15.86 -42.25 62.30
N GLN A 85 16.09 -43.45 62.81
CA GLN A 85 15.66 -44.70 62.24
C GLN A 85 14.13 -44.76 62.28
N SER A 86 13.48 -44.72 61.13
CA SER A 86 12.06 -45.07 60.95
C SER A 86 11.88 -45.76 59.61
N ASP A 87 12.00 -47.08 59.66
CA ASP A 87 11.30 -48.08 58.84
C ASP A 87 10.94 -47.63 57.41
N PHE A 88 11.91 -47.75 56.49
CA PHE A 88 11.57 -48.02 55.08
C PHE A 88 10.74 -49.31 55.03
N PHE A 89 9.65 -49.29 54.28
CA PHE A 89 8.77 -50.46 54.16
C PHE A 89 9.52 -51.66 53.59
N ASP A 90 9.33 -52.82 54.25
CA ASP A 90 9.81 -54.12 53.80
C ASP A 90 8.93 -54.56 52.60
N LEU A 91 9.35 -54.19 51.38
CA LEU A 91 8.65 -54.52 50.13
C LEU A 91 8.48 -56.03 49.90
N GLU A 92 9.16 -56.90 50.66
CA GLU A 92 8.93 -58.35 50.65
C GLU A 92 7.60 -58.78 51.32
N LYS A 93 6.76 -57.88 51.86
CA LYS A 93 5.67 -58.29 52.77
C LYS A 93 4.25 -57.75 52.64
N ASN A 94 4.00 -56.72 51.83
CA ASN A 94 2.66 -56.13 51.74
C ASN A 94 1.93 -56.42 50.41
N GLY A 95 2.57 -57.09 49.45
CA GLY A 95 1.83 -57.78 48.39
C GLY A 95 0.96 -58.86 49.02
N HIS A 96 -0.36 -58.65 49.08
CA HIS A 96 -1.30 -59.61 49.64
C HIS A 96 -1.50 -60.78 48.65
N GLU A 97 -0.61 -61.79 48.70
CA GLU A 97 -0.75 -63.07 47.99
C GLU A 97 -2.04 -63.83 48.40
N ASN A 98 -3.17 -63.44 47.82
CA ASN A 98 -4.21 -64.39 47.47
C ASN A 98 -3.78 -65.06 46.16
N GLN A 99 -4.09 -66.36 45.98
CA GLN A 99 -3.58 -67.21 44.90
C GLN A 99 -4.11 -66.88 43.47
N SER A 100 -4.55 -65.63 43.27
CA SER A 100 -5.18 -65.06 42.07
C SER A 100 -4.91 -63.55 41.89
N LYS A 101 -4.26 -62.83 42.83
CA LYS A 101 -4.09 -61.37 42.74
C LYS A 101 -2.78 -60.88 43.36
N LEU A 102 -2.12 -59.94 42.68
CA LEU A 102 -1.06 -59.08 43.21
C LEU A 102 -1.65 -57.67 43.43
N ASP A 103 -1.36 -57.06 44.57
CA ASP A 103 -1.99 -55.81 45.00
C ASP A 103 -0.94 -54.89 45.65
N PHE A 104 -0.76 -53.70 45.06
CA PHE A 104 0.20 -52.68 45.48
C PHE A 104 -0.48 -51.38 45.95
N SER A 105 -1.80 -51.41 46.19
CA SER A 105 -2.63 -50.23 46.50
C SER A 105 -2.24 -49.45 47.77
N ASP A 106 -1.47 -50.04 48.69
CA ASP A 106 -0.92 -49.40 49.88
C ASP A 106 0.39 -48.61 49.62
N ILE A 107 0.96 -48.66 48.40
CA ILE A 107 2.19 -47.98 48.01
C ILE A 107 1.86 -46.58 47.44
N SER A 108 2.68 -45.58 47.75
CA SER A 108 2.46 -44.16 47.39
C SER A 108 3.51 -43.57 46.44
N GLU A 109 4.56 -44.33 46.18
CA GLU A 109 5.63 -44.04 45.26
C GLU A 109 5.24 -44.40 43.83
N ASP A 110 5.88 -43.76 42.85
CA ASP A 110 5.80 -44.15 41.44
C ASP A 110 6.42 -45.55 41.25
N LEU A 111 5.80 -46.39 40.42
CA LEU A 111 6.16 -47.80 40.25
C LEU A 111 6.31 -48.16 38.76
N THR A 112 7.38 -48.87 38.41
CA THR A 112 7.49 -49.56 37.12
C THR A 112 7.43 -51.07 37.33
N PHE A 113 6.49 -51.71 36.64
CA PHE A 113 6.24 -53.15 36.61
C PHE A 113 6.72 -53.70 35.27
N ILE A 114 7.81 -54.47 35.26
CA ILE A 114 8.33 -55.10 34.04
C ILE A 114 7.97 -56.58 34.09
N LEU A 115 7.10 -57.02 33.18
CA LEU A 115 6.71 -58.41 33.02
C LEU A 115 7.64 -59.04 31.95
N ASP A 116 8.29 -60.14 32.31
CA ASP A 116 9.29 -60.87 31.51
C ASP A 116 8.70 -62.20 31.02
N LYS A 117 9.07 -62.63 29.80
CA LYS A 117 8.72 -63.90 29.14
C LYS A 117 8.94 -65.15 30.01
N ASP A 118 9.82 -65.08 31.01
CA ASP A 118 10.09 -66.20 31.94
C ASP A 118 9.00 -66.37 33.03
N GLY A 119 7.89 -65.61 32.96
CA GLY A 119 6.75 -65.73 33.88
C GLY A 119 6.98 -65.00 35.22
N SER A 120 7.84 -64.00 35.21
CA SER A 120 8.19 -63.15 36.35
C SER A 120 7.89 -61.69 36.11
N MET A 121 7.47 -60.98 37.14
CA MET A 121 7.32 -59.53 37.15
C MET A 121 8.34 -58.90 38.09
N SER A 122 9.10 -57.95 37.58
CA SER A 122 10.03 -57.10 38.32
C SER A 122 9.36 -55.78 38.68
N VAL A 123 9.39 -55.37 39.96
CA VAL A 123 8.84 -54.09 40.41
C VAL A 123 9.96 -53.18 40.94
N SER A 124 9.96 -51.94 40.47
CA SER A 124 10.94 -50.89 40.79
C SER A 124 10.22 -49.59 41.14
N SER A 125 10.65 -48.87 42.18
CA SER A 125 10.14 -47.52 42.51
C SER A 125 11.04 -46.40 41.96
N ILE A 126 11.61 -46.64 40.78
CA ILE A 126 12.58 -45.76 40.10
C ILE A 126 12.15 -45.64 38.64
N ALA A 127 12.00 -44.41 38.17
CA ALA A 127 11.67 -44.09 36.79
C ALA A 127 12.60 -44.82 35.81
N VAL A 128 11.98 -45.59 34.91
CA VAL A 128 12.66 -46.32 33.83
C VAL A 128 12.74 -45.45 32.58
N SER A 129 13.91 -45.38 31.96
CA SER A 129 14.09 -44.69 30.68
C SER A 129 14.19 -45.68 29.53
N ILE A 130 13.17 -45.74 28.69
CA ILE A 130 13.21 -46.44 27.39
C ILE A 130 13.97 -45.54 26.41
N LEU A 131 14.95 -46.10 25.71
CA LEU A 131 15.72 -45.40 24.67
C LEU A 131 15.03 -45.51 23.31
N ASP A 132 15.36 -44.61 22.37
CA ASP A 132 14.82 -44.56 21.00
C ASP A 132 15.00 -45.88 20.19
N ASP A 133 15.83 -46.81 20.66
CA ASP A 133 16.04 -48.15 20.10
C ASP A 133 15.28 -49.27 20.83
N GLY A 134 14.31 -48.90 21.68
CA GLY A 134 13.54 -49.81 22.54
C GLY A 134 14.28 -50.32 23.78
N THR A 135 15.56 -49.96 23.97
CA THR A 135 16.35 -50.51 25.08
C THR A 135 15.94 -49.90 26.42
N ILE A 136 15.52 -50.75 27.35
CA ILE A 136 15.17 -50.39 28.72
C ILE A 136 16.45 -50.07 29.52
N SER A 137 16.56 -48.85 30.05
CA SER A 137 17.71 -48.40 30.84
C SER A 137 17.32 -48.05 32.28
N PHE A 138 18.04 -48.66 33.24
CA PHE A 138 17.79 -48.52 34.68
C PHE A 138 18.80 -47.58 35.34
N SER A 139 18.34 -46.59 36.11
CA SER A 139 19.24 -45.70 36.84
C SER A 139 19.74 -46.30 38.17
N ASN A 140 20.77 -47.16 38.06
CA ASN A 140 21.55 -47.84 39.13
C ASN A 140 20.94 -49.10 39.76
N ASN A 141 21.84 -49.97 40.25
CA ASN A 141 21.53 -51.22 40.94
C ASN A 141 21.11 -51.01 42.40
N ASP A 142 19.81 -51.05 42.69
CA ASP A 142 19.31 -51.47 44.00
C ASP A 142 17.95 -52.19 43.89
N THR A 143 17.44 -52.73 45.00
CA THR A 143 16.40 -53.77 45.11
C THR A 143 15.21 -53.70 44.11
N VAL A 144 15.24 -54.60 43.12
CA VAL A 144 14.09 -54.99 42.29
C VAL A 144 13.39 -56.18 42.97
N SER A 145 12.12 -56.02 43.36
CA SER A 145 11.30 -57.13 43.86
C SER A 145 10.81 -57.99 42.69
N HIS A 146 11.03 -59.30 42.77
CA HIS A 146 10.62 -60.25 41.72
C HIS A 146 9.44 -61.10 42.21
N TYR A 147 8.33 -61.04 41.48
CA TYR A 147 7.11 -61.82 41.70
C TYR A 147 6.94 -62.84 40.57
N SER A 148 6.27 -63.97 40.83
CA SER A 148 5.80 -64.83 39.74
C SER A 148 4.40 -64.41 39.32
N ILE A 149 4.15 -64.39 38.00
CA ILE A 149 2.84 -64.13 37.41
C ILE A 149 2.13 -65.41 36.93
N GLU A 150 2.68 -66.59 37.23
CA GLU A 150 2.00 -67.86 36.95
C GLU A 150 0.71 -67.97 37.79
N ASN A 151 -0.45 -68.00 37.12
CA ASN A 151 -1.79 -68.05 37.73
C ASN A 151 -2.18 -66.78 38.52
N VAL A 152 -1.67 -65.61 38.13
CA VAL A 152 -2.15 -64.31 38.63
C VAL A 152 -3.27 -63.80 37.73
N ASP A 153 -4.50 -63.69 38.26
CA ASP A 153 -5.67 -63.20 37.51
C ASP A 153 -5.74 -61.66 37.48
N SER A 154 -5.05 -60.95 38.39
CA SER A 154 -5.03 -59.48 38.43
C SER A 154 -3.80 -58.87 39.12
N ILE A 155 -3.41 -57.67 38.70
CA ILE A 155 -2.35 -56.83 39.25
C ILE A 155 -2.95 -55.43 39.52
N THR A 156 -2.88 -54.93 40.76
CA THR A 156 -3.31 -53.57 41.11
C THR A 156 -2.13 -52.65 41.40
N GLY A 157 -2.05 -51.51 40.72
CA GLY A 157 -1.02 -50.47 40.90
C GLY A 157 -1.04 -49.77 42.26
N GLY A 158 -0.07 -48.88 42.46
CA GLY A 158 0.03 -47.99 43.62
C GLY A 158 -0.74 -46.68 43.44
N GLN A 159 -0.56 -45.76 44.40
CA GLN A 159 -1.15 -44.41 44.39
C GLN A 159 -0.24 -43.34 43.75
N GLY A 160 0.99 -43.69 43.35
CA GLY A 160 1.85 -42.87 42.51
C GLY A 160 1.67 -43.20 41.02
N GLN A 161 2.54 -42.67 40.15
CA GLN A 161 2.51 -42.99 38.72
C GLN A 161 2.98 -44.42 38.46
N ASN A 162 2.20 -45.22 37.73
CA ASN A 162 2.45 -46.62 37.44
C ASN A 162 2.80 -46.81 35.96
N THR A 163 3.86 -47.54 35.66
CA THR A 163 4.23 -47.96 34.29
C THR A 163 4.29 -49.47 34.20
N PHE A 164 3.38 -50.07 33.44
CA PHE A 164 3.36 -51.50 33.16
C PHE A 164 4.03 -51.74 31.81
N LEU A 165 5.08 -52.57 31.78
CA LEU A 165 5.93 -52.79 30.61
C LEU A 165 6.04 -54.28 30.33
N LEU A 166 5.62 -54.71 29.14
CA LEU A 166 5.67 -56.12 28.72
C LEU A 166 6.81 -56.35 27.73
N ASP A 167 7.82 -57.11 28.18
CA ASP A 167 9.05 -57.40 27.44
C ASP A 167 8.88 -58.51 26.38
N GLU A 168 9.89 -58.69 25.51
CA GLU A 168 9.93 -59.61 24.38
C GLU A 168 9.35 -61.02 24.64
N ASN A 169 8.16 -61.28 24.09
CA ASN A 169 7.40 -62.54 24.15
C ASN A 169 6.74 -62.86 25.51
N THR A 170 6.43 -61.85 26.32
CA THR A 170 5.67 -62.01 27.57
C THR A 170 4.22 -62.44 27.34
N THR A 171 3.74 -63.43 28.10
CA THR A 171 2.33 -63.86 28.09
C THR A 171 1.68 -63.64 29.45
N PHE A 172 0.79 -62.67 29.56
CA PHE A 172 -0.08 -62.42 30.70
C PHE A 172 -1.54 -62.52 30.26
N ASN A 173 -2.39 -63.12 31.09
CA ASN A 173 -3.83 -63.28 30.84
C ASN A 173 -4.54 -62.98 32.17
N GLY A 174 -4.98 -61.73 32.32
CA GLY A 174 -5.41 -61.16 33.58
C GLY A 174 -5.68 -59.65 33.47
N LEU A 175 -6.11 -59.06 34.58
CA LEU A 175 -6.50 -57.65 34.67
C LEU A 175 -5.40 -56.77 35.29
N ILE A 176 -5.08 -55.65 34.67
CA ILE A 176 -4.28 -54.55 35.23
C ILE A 176 -5.24 -53.47 35.74
N GLU A 177 -5.23 -53.19 37.05
CA GLU A 177 -6.03 -52.15 37.69
C GLU A 177 -5.12 -51.03 38.21
N SER A 178 -5.22 -49.81 37.67
CA SER A 178 -4.36 -48.69 38.11
C SER A 178 -5.13 -47.44 38.57
N HIS A 179 -6.43 -47.59 38.84
CA HIS A 179 -7.39 -46.55 39.26
C HIS A 179 -7.07 -45.75 40.57
N LEU A 180 -5.86 -45.85 41.12
CA LEU A 180 -5.39 -45.14 42.31
C LEU A 180 -4.28 -44.12 42.02
N GLY A 181 -3.59 -44.24 40.88
CA GLY A 181 -2.59 -43.28 40.40
C GLY A 181 -3.20 -42.16 39.56
N GLU A 182 -2.31 -41.35 38.97
CA GLU A 182 -2.58 -40.41 37.89
C GLU A 182 -1.42 -40.56 36.87
N ASP A 183 -1.69 -40.32 35.58
CA ASP A 183 -0.75 -40.48 34.45
C ASP A 183 -0.17 -41.91 34.28
N ASP A 184 -0.96 -42.95 34.56
CA ASP A 184 -0.52 -44.35 34.49
C ASP A 184 -0.39 -44.85 33.04
N ALA A 185 0.63 -45.68 32.76
CA ALA A 185 1.00 -46.11 31.41
C ALA A 185 1.10 -47.63 31.23
N LEU A 186 0.65 -48.15 30.08
CA LEU A 186 0.80 -49.55 29.66
C LEU A 186 1.53 -49.64 28.32
N PHE A 187 2.72 -50.24 28.33
CA PHE A 187 3.60 -50.46 27.18
C PHE A 187 3.62 -51.94 26.77
N ILE A 188 3.43 -52.23 25.48
CA ILE A 188 3.60 -53.57 24.91
C ILE A 188 4.59 -53.51 23.74
N LEU A 189 5.80 -54.02 23.95
CA LEU A 189 6.91 -53.87 23.00
C LEU A 189 6.88 -54.84 21.80
N ASN A 190 5.80 -55.62 21.60
CA ASN A 190 5.85 -56.83 20.78
C ASN A 190 4.69 -57.03 19.82
N GLY A 191 5.02 -57.25 18.55
CA GLY A 191 4.08 -57.74 17.53
C GLY A 191 3.00 -56.73 17.17
N ASP A 192 2.13 -57.12 16.25
CA ASP A 192 1.02 -56.29 15.78
C ASP A 192 -0.17 -56.52 16.73
N ASN A 193 -0.47 -55.58 17.63
CA ASN A 193 -1.50 -55.71 18.66
C ASN A 193 -2.77 -54.95 18.30
N ILE A 194 -3.92 -55.46 18.73
CA ILE A 194 -5.19 -54.74 18.67
C ILE A 194 -5.58 -54.36 20.10
N TRP A 195 -5.55 -53.07 20.39
CA TRP A 195 -6.02 -52.45 21.61
C TRP A 195 -7.49 -52.07 21.42
N GLN A 196 -8.39 -52.58 22.25
CA GLN A 196 -9.82 -52.23 22.24
C GLN A 196 -10.13 -51.41 23.49
N ILE A 197 -10.46 -50.13 23.29
CA ILE A 197 -10.82 -49.19 24.35
C ILE A 197 -12.35 -49.12 24.43
N ASP A 198 -12.91 -49.65 25.52
CA ASP A 198 -14.36 -49.83 25.71
C ASP A 198 -14.97 -49.05 26.89
N GLY A 199 -14.14 -48.32 27.63
CA GLY A 199 -14.57 -47.34 28.63
C GLY A 199 -13.51 -46.27 28.91
N LEU A 200 -13.75 -45.46 29.94
CA LEU A 200 -12.79 -44.47 30.41
C LEU A 200 -11.57 -45.14 31.03
N ASN A 201 -10.40 -44.93 30.43
CA ASN A 201 -9.10 -45.46 30.86
C ASN A 201 -9.11 -47.00 30.98
N SER A 202 -9.96 -47.68 30.20
CA SER A 202 -10.18 -49.13 30.29
C SER A 202 -10.40 -49.80 28.94
N GLY A 203 -10.02 -51.07 28.86
CA GLY A 203 -10.13 -51.86 27.65
C GLY A 203 -9.42 -53.22 27.73
N GLN A 204 -9.08 -53.76 26.57
CA GLN A 204 -8.30 -55.00 26.44
C GLN A 204 -7.29 -54.94 25.29
N VAL A 205 -6.21 -55.70 25.40
CA VAL A 205 -5.20 -55.90 24.35
C VAL A 205 -4.74 -57.35 24.37
N GLY A 206 -5.01 -58.09 23.29
CA GLY A 206 -4.84 -59.54 23.25
C GLY A 206 -5.67 -60.24 24.33
N ASP A 207 -4.99 -60.90 25.28
CA ASP A 207 -5.59 -61.60 26.44
C ASP A 207 -5.54 -60.76 27.74
N ILE A 208 -5.10 -59.50 27.67
CA ILE A 208 -4.89 -58.61 28.83
C ILE A 208 -6.06 -57.63 28.93
N LEU A 209 -6.65 -57.48 30.12
CA LEU A 209 -7.61 -56.43 30.43
C LEU A 209 -6.89 -55.30 31.19
N PHE A 210 -7.30 -54.04 30.99
CA PHE A 210 -6.79 -52.89 31.75
C PHE A 210 -7.91 -51.94 32.21
N SER A 211 -7.70 -51.24 33.31
CA SER A 211 -8.65 -50.29 33.89
C SER A 211 -7.95 -49.24 34.76
N GLY A 212 -8.25 -47.96 34.52
CA GLY A 212 -7.55 -46.83 35.14
C GLY A 212 -6.13 -46.66 34.61
N VAL A 213 -5.92 -46.77 33.29
CA VAL A 213 -4.64 -46.48 32.62
C VAL A 213 -4.83 -45.30 31.65
N GLU A 214 -4.05 -44.25 31.82
CA GLU A 214 -4.14 -42.99 31.07
C GLU A 214 -3.28 -42.95 29.80
N HIS A 215 -2.27 -43.81 29.66
CA HIS A 215 -1.40 -43.86 28.50
C HIS A 215 -1.25 -45.29 27.94
N LEU A 216 -1.44 -45.48 26.63
CA LEU A 216 -1.26 -46.77 25.95
C LEU A 216 -0.17 -46.63 24.90
N ILE A 217 0.87 -47.46 24.97
CA ILE A 217 2.07 -47.29 24.14
C ILE A 217 2.48 -48.61 23.47
N GLY A 218 2.60 -48.55 22.15
CA GLY A 218 2.97 -49.64 21.27
C GLY A 218 4.48 -49.95 21.23
N GLY A 219 4.83 -50.84 20.30
CA GLY A 219 6.20 -51.23 20.01
C GLY A 219 6.84 -50.36 18.91
N GLY A 220 8.16 -50.41 18.78
CA GLY A 220 8.81 -49.86 17.59
C GLY A 220 8.83 -50.87 16.44
N ASN A 221 8.54 -50.45 15.22
CA ASN A 221 8.61 -51.22 13.96
C ASN A 221 7.59 -52.39 13.86
N ASN A 222 6.39 -52.22 14.43
CA ASN A 222 5.24 -53.13 14.32
C ASN A 222 4.05 -52.45 13.60
N GLN A 223 2.83 -52.97 13.79
CA GLN A 223 1.58 -52.42 13.29
C GLN A 223 0.48 -52.63 14.34
N ASP A 224 0.48 -51.82 15.39
CA ASP A 224 -0.57 -51.78 16.40
C ASP A 224 -1.85 -51.11 15.85
N THR A 225 -3.00 -51.40 16.46
CA THR A 225 -4.31 -50.82 16.11
C THR A 225 -5.08 -50.48 17.36
N PHE A 226 -5.38 -49.19 17.56
CA PHE A 226 -6.11 -48.65 18.70
C PHE A 226 -7.56 -48.39 18.32
N VAL A 227 -8.48 -49.26 18.76
CA VAL A 227 -9.91 -49.23 18.43
C VAL A 227 -10.69 -48.62 19.60
N PHE A 228 -11.23 -47.41 19.42
CA PHE A 228 -12.09 -46.75 20.41
C PHE A 228 -13.56 -46.95 20.07
N SER A 229 -14.30 -47.56 20.98
CA SER A 229 -15.77 -47.60 20.89
C SER A 229 -16.43 -46.28 21.31
N GLU A 230 -17.77 -46.22 21.20
CA GLU A 230 -18.61 -45.06 21.55
C GLU A 230 -18.34 -44.51 22.97
N GLU A 231 -18.17 -45.39 23.96
CA GLU A 231 -17.90 -45.04 25.37
C GLU A 231 -16.41 -45.10 25.75
N GLY A 232 -15.56 -45.63 24.85
CA GLY A 232 -14.12 -45.78 25.08
C GLY A 232 -13.41 -44.44 25.03
N HIS A 233 -12.59 -44.11 26.03
CA HIS A 233 -11.80 -42.88 26.07
C HIS A 233 -10.54 -43.07 26.91
N ILE A 234 -9.45 -42.42 26.54
CA ILE A 234 -8.19 -42.39 27.27
C ILE A 234 -7.92 -40.92 27.61
N SER A 235 -7.77 -40.59 28.89
CA SER A 235 -7.60 -39.19 29.32
C SER A 235 -6.17 -38.64 29.22
N GLY A 236 -5.18 -39.50 28.95
CA GLY A 236 -3.82 -39.13 28.57
C GLY A 236 -3.63 -39.25 27.06
N SER A 237 -2.79 -40.19 26.61
CA SER A 237 -2.42 -40.33 25.19
C SER A 237 -2.25 -41.78 24.74
N ILE A 238 -2.41 -42.00 23.44
CA ILE A 238 -1.96 -43.23 22.76
C ILE A 238 -0.70 -42.94 21.94
N ASP A 239 0.22 -43.89 21.86
CA ASP A 239 1.45 -43.77 21.07
C ASP A 239 1.68 -45.10 20.33
N GLY A 240 1.81 -45.07 19.01
CA GLY A 240 2.17 -46.26 18.22
C GLY A 240 3.60 -46.72 18.50
N GLY A 241 4.50 -45.79 18.83
CA GLY A 241 5.92 -46.03 18.94
C GLY A 241 6.68 -45.61 17.67
N TRP A 242 8.00 -45.85 17.63
CA TRP A 242 8.82 -45.31 16.54
C TRP A 242 8.86 -46.22 15.30
N GLY A 243 8.13 -45.78 14.27
CA GLY A 243 8.09 -46.37 12.94
C GLY A 243 7.26 -47.65 12.91
N GLY A 244 6.52 -47.87 11.83
CA GLY A 244 5.51 -48.91 11.77
C GLY A 244 4.46 -48.55 10.72
N PHE A 245 3.24 -49.03 10.93
CA PHE A 245 2.02 -48.51 10.30
C PHE A 245 0.86 -48.71 11.29
N ASP A 246 0.91 -47.91 12.35
CA ASP A 246 0.08 -48.05 13.53
C ASP A 246 -1.22 -47.26 13.34
N THR A 247 -2.36 -47.86 13.70
CA THR A 247 -3.67 -47.40 13.23
C THR A 247 -4.55 -46.90 14.36
N LEU A 248 -5.17 -45.73 14.21
CA LEU A 248 -6.30 -45.31 15.06
C LEU A 248 -7.62 -45.68 14.37
N GLU A 249 -8.49 -46.43 15.05
CA GLU A 249 -9.85 -46.71 14.61
C GLU A 249 -10.85 -46.17 15.63
N ILE A 250 -11.86 -45.42 15.18
CA ILE A 250 -12.91 -44.86 16.06
C ILE A 250 -14.31 -45.25 15.57
N GLU A 251 -15.13 -45.73 16.51
CA GLU A 251 -16.52 -46.17 16.30
C GLU A 251 -17.49 -45.39 17.20
N GLY A 252 -18.78 -45.36 16.82
CA GLY A 252 -19.86 -44.75 17.61
C GLY A 252 -20.69 -43.75 16.81
N ALA A 253 -21.55 -43.01 17.51
CA ALA A 253 -22.34 -41.92 16.94
C ALA A 253 -22.15 -40.64 17.77
N PHE A 254 -21.80 -39.54 17.11
CA PHE A 254 -21.42 -38.28 17.74
C PHE A 254 -22.05 -37.10 17.01
N ASP A 255 -22.17 -35.94 17.65
CA ASP A 255 -22.66 -34.74 16.96
C ASP A 255 -21.55 -34.10 16.14
N THR A 256 -20.36 -33.93 16.72
CA THR A 256 -19.20 -33.36 16.04
C THR A 256 -17.94 -34.20 16.25
N ILE A 257 -17.24 -34.51 15.15
CA ILE A 257 -15.85 -34.99 15.19
C ILE A 257 -14.93 -33.88 14.68
N GLU A 258 -13.88 -33.57 15.42
CA GLU A 258 -12.87 -32.56 15.08
C GLU A 258 -11.48 -33.19 15.10
N PHE A 259 -10.72 -33.01 14.03
CA PHE A 259 -9.32 -33.44 13.91
C PHE A 259 -8.39 -32.23 13.89
N THR A 260 -7.18 -32.39 14.45
CA THR A 260 -6.10 -31.41 14.34
C THR A 260 -4.77 -32.16 14.29
N ALA A 261 -3.97 -31.93 13.25
CA ALA A 261 -2.66 -32.54 13.12
C ALA A 261 -1.55 -31.66 13.71
N PHE A 262 -0.54 -32.30 14.31
CA PHE A 262 0.67 -31.65 14.83
C PHE A 262 1.91 -32.03 14.01
N SER A 263 1.94 -33.24 13.45
CA SER A 263 2.94 -33.75 12.51
C SER A 263 2.27 -34.75 11.56
N SER A 264 3.05 -35.53 10.79
CA SER A 264 2.55 -36.57 9.89
C SER A 264 2.07 -37.85 10.60
N ASP A 265 2.31 -37.94 11.90
CA ASP A 265 2.16 -39.10 12.77
C ASP A 265 1.56 -38.77 14.16
N ALA A 266 1.19 -37.52 14.44
CA ALA A 266 0.70 -37.09 15.75
C ALA A 266 -0.31 -35.93 15.66
N GLY A 267 -1.29 -35.95 16.57
CA GLY A 267 -2.37 -34.97 16.59
C GLY A 267 -3.43 -35.24 17.66
N THR A 268 -4.63 -34.73 17.43
CA THR A 268 -5.81 -34.97 18.28
C THR A 268 -7.06 -35.31 17.50
N VAL A 269 -7.91 -36.16 18.09
CA VAL A 269 -9.30 -36.38 17.66
C VAL A 269 -10.23 -36.00 18.81
N THR A 270 -11.05 -34.97 18.64
CA THR A 270 -12.10 -34.59 19.59
C THR A 270 -13.45 -35.12 19.12
N ARG A 271 -14.11 -35.92 19.95
CA ARG A 271 -15.46 -36.45 19.73
C ARG A 271 -16.40 -35.74 20.69
N ASP A 272 -17.25 -34.85 20.18
CA ASP A 272 -18.04 -33.83 20.88
C ASP A 272 -17.23 -32.94 21.85
N ASN A 273 -16.82 -33.47 23.00
CA ASN A 273 -16.02 -32.79 24.03
C ASN A 273 -14.96 -33.72 24.68
N GLN A 274 -14.68 -34.89 24.09
CA GLN A 274 -13.66 -35.85 24.53
C GLN A 274 -12.51 -35.89 23.53
N THR A 275 -11.33 -35.42 23.93
CA THR A 275 -10.15 -35.33 23.07
C THR A 275 -9.20 -36.51 23.30
N ILE A 276 -8.95 -37.30 22.26
CA ILE A 276 -7.92 -38.34 22.21
C ILE A 276 -6.65 -37.68 21.67
N PHE A 277 -5.53 -37.80 22.38
CA PHE A 277 -4.20 -37.40 21.92
C PHE A 277 -3.47 -38.61 21.37
N TYR A 278 -2.86 -38.51 20.19
CA TYR A 278 -2.10 -39.60 19.58
C TYR A 278 -0.73 -39.17 19.04
N SER A 279 0.20 -40.13 18.98
CA SER A 279 1.50 -40.02 18.30
C SER A 279 1.92 -41.36 17.67
N GLY A 280 2.83 -41.31 16.70
CA GLY A 280 3.31 -42.48 15.97
C GLY A 280 2.21 -43.29 15.26
N LEU A 281 1.11 -42.67 14.79
CA LEU A 281 0.00 -43.38 14.14
C LEU A 281 -0.23 -42.93 12.69
N GLU A 282 -0.13 -43.85 11.73
CA GLU A 282 -0.55 -43.69 10.34
C GLU A 282 -1.15 -45.00 9.79
N PRO A 283 -2.45 -45.08 9.39
CA PRO A 283 -3.44 -44.02 9.21
C PRO A 283 -4.55 -43.98 10.29
N ILE A 284 -5.51 -43.06 10.11
CA ILE A 284 -6.73 -42.97 10.95
C ILE A 284 -7.96 -43.46 10.16
N TYR A 285 -8.75 -44.35 10.77
CA TYR A 285 -10.06 -44.80 10.29
C TYR A 285 -11.17 -44.31 11.23
N ASP A 286 -11.97 -43.37 10.74
CA ASP A 286 -13.15 -42.86 11.41
C ASP A 286 -14.42 -43.51 10.86
N ASN A 287 -14.87 -44.54 11.57
CA ASN A 287 -16.07 -45.30 11.30
C ASN A 287 -17.30 -44.72 12.03
N THR A 288 -17.26 -43.48 12.52
CA THR A 288 -18.38 -42.86 13.26
C THR A 288 -19.47 -42.30 12.36
N ASP A 289 -20.72 -42.47 12.81
CA ASP A 289 -21.87 -41.73 12.30
C ASP A 289 -21.89 -40.34 12.95
N SER A 290 -21.60 -39.28 12.19
CA SER A 290 -21.51 -37.90 12.70
C SER A 290 -22.50 -36.92 12.07
N THR A 291 -22.95 -35.91 12.82
CA THR A 291 -23.69 -34.76 12.28
C THR A 291 -22.73 -33.86 11.49
N ASN A 292 -21.64 -33.45 12.14
CA ASN A 292 -20.64 -32.54 11.60
C ASN A 292 -19.24 -33.17 11.70
N ARG A 293 -18.39 -32.94 10.71
CA ARG A 293 -16.96 -33.27 10.80
C ARG A 293 -16.10 -32.09 10.38
N ILE A 294 -15.17 -31.73 11.25
CA ILE A 294 -14.18 -30.67 11.07
C ILE A 294 -12.81 -31.35 10.98
N ILE A 295 -12.03 -31.05 9.95
CA ILE A 295 -10.68 -31.58 9.78
C ILE A 295 -9.73 -30.42 9.59
N GLY A 296 -9.03 -30.04 10.65
CA GLY A 296 -7.86 -29.20 10.59
C GLY A 296 -6.67 -30.00 10.06
N LEU A 297 -5.93 -29.43 9.11
CA LEU A 297 -4.67 -29.98 8.64
C LEU A 297 -3.55 -29.67 9.66
N SER A 298 -2.31 -29.50 9.20
CA SER A 298 -1.18 -29.16 10.07
C SER A 298 -1.11 -27.64 10.34
N ASN A 299 -0.07 -27.16 11.02
CA ASN A 299 0.23 -25.72 11.12
C ASN A 299 1.52 -25.38 10.33
N ASN A 300 1.77 -26.13 9.26
CA ASN A 300 2.86 -25.92 8.30
C ASN A 300 2.26 -25.94 6.89
N ASP A 301 3.02 -25.50 5.88
CA ASP A 301 2.55 -25.44 4.48
C ASP A 301 2.06 -26.79 3.91
N ASP A 302 0.74 -27.00 3.86
CA ASP A 302 0.12 -28.25 3.44
C ASP A 302 -0.09 -28.31 1.92
N THR A 303 1.02 -28.38 1.19
CA THR A 303 1.06 -28.20 -0.27
C THR A 303 0.50 -29.36 -1.12
N ASP A 304 0.18 -30.51 -0.52
CA ASP A 304 -0.29 -31.71 -1.25
C ASP A 304 -1.56 -32.38 -0.68
N ALA A 305 -2.31 -31.65 0.17
CA ALA A 305 -3.56 -32.15 0.74
C ALA A 305 -4.60 -32.50 -0.34
N ARG A 306 -5.18 -33.70 -0.26
CA ARG A 306 -6.09 -34.23 -1.29
C ARG A 306 -7.28 -34.96 -0.70
N LEU A 307 -8.49 -34.52 -1.05
CA LEU A 307 -9.76 -35.11 -0.61
C LEU A 307 -10.34 -36.01 -1.70
N THR A 308 -10.63 -37.26 -1.34
CA THR A 308 -11.17 -38.30 -2.23
C THR A 308 -12.45 -38.90 -1.66
N SER A 309 -13.30 -39.50 -2.50
CA SER A 309 -14.48 -40.26 -2.06
C SER A 309 -14.64 -41.59 -2.80
N SER A 310 -15.23 -42.57 -2.11
CA SER A 310 -15.56 -43.91 -2.60
C SER A 310 -16.86 -44.39 -1.96
N GLY A 311 -18.00 -43.91 -2.49
CA GLY A 311 -19.30 -44.09 -1.86
C GLY A 311 -19.43 -43.23 -0.60
N ASN A 312 -19.83 -43.82 0.52
CA ASN A 312 -19.96 -43.08 1.79
C ASN A 312 -18.64 -42.96 2.57
N SER A 313 -17.53 -43.50 2.05
CA SER A 313 -16.19 -43.38 2.63
C SER A 313 -15.41 -42.29 1.90
N PHE A 314 -14.86 -41.36 2.65
CA PHE A 314 -14.02 -40.26 2.18
C PHE A 314 -12.62 -40.47 2.74
N THR A 315 -11.58 -40.04 2.02
CA THR A 315 -10.21 -40.05 2.51
C THR A 315 -9.55 -38.73 2.20
N LEU A 316 -9.04 -38.07 3.24
CA LEU A 316 -8.15 -36.91 3.15
C LEU A 316 -6.72 -37.39 3.42
N SER A 317 -5.77 -36.98 2.57
CA SER A 317 -4.37 -37.38 2.67
C SER A 317 -3.44 -36.23 2.30
N GLY A 318 -2.32 -36.07 3.02
CA GLY A 318 -1.22 -35.17 2.69
C GLY A 318 0.12 -35.77 3.15
N SER A 319 1.19 -35.01 3.02
CA SER A 319 2.54 -35.40 3.47
C SER A 319 2.92 -34.91 4.88
N THR A 320 2.07 -34.08 5.47
CA THR A 320 2.29 -33.28 6.69
C THR A 320 1.35 -33.63 7.84
N PHE A 321 0.35 -34.46 7.56
CA PHE A 321 -0.67 -35.00 8.49
C PHE A 321 -1.04 -36.42 8.06
N GLU A 322 -1.68 -37.17 8.95
CA GLU A 322 -2.03 -38.58 8.74
C GLU A 322 -3.09 -38.73 7.65
N SER A 323 -3.10 -39.86 6.94
CA SER A 323 -4.24 -40.15 6.06
C SER A 323 -5.49 -40.46 6.90
N ILE A 324 -6.51 -39.60 6.85
CA ILE A 324 -7.78 -39.77 7.58
C ILE A 324 -8.83 -40.32 6.61
N THR A 325 -9.28 -41.55 6.83
CA THR A 325 -10.41 -42.15 6.11
C THR A 325 -11.65 -42.14 7.00
N PHE A 326 -12.72 -41.49 6.56
CA PHE A 326 -13.91 -41.24 7.38
C PHE A 326 -15.24 -41.54 6.68
N VAL A 327 -16.27 -41.88 7.46
CA VAL A 327 -17.65 -42.03 7.00
C VAL A 327 -18.30 -40.65 6.82
N LYS A 328 -18.87 -40.36 5.66
CA LYS A 328 -19.45 -39.04 5.33
C LYS A 328 -20.42 -38.52 6.42
N PRO A 329 -20.23 -37.29 6.95
CA PRO A 329 -21.10 -36.70 7.97
C PRO A 329 -22.47 -36.30 7.40
N SER A 330 -23.49 -36.19 8.24
CA SER A 330 -24.89 -36.04 7.79
C SER A 330 -25.37 -34.60 7.55
N GLU A 331 -24.74 -33.58 8.13
CA GLU A 331 -25.04 -32.16 7.89
C GLU A 331 -23.87 -31.40 7.26
N SER A 332 -22.64 -31.47 7.79
CA SER A 332 -21.50 -30.71 7.24
C SER A 332 -20.14 -31.40 7.30
N LEU A 333 -19.32 -31.13 6.28
CA LEU A 333 -17.90 -31.44 6.21
C LEU A 333 -17.12 -30.13 6.05
N HIS A 334 -16.24 -29.82 7.00
CA HIS A 334 -15.39 -28.63 7.01
C HIS A 334 -13.92 -29.07 7.00
N ILE A 335 -13.15 -28.65 6.01
CA ILE A 335 -11.69 -28.84 5.96
C ILE A 335 -11.01 -27.49 6.15
N GLN A 336 -9.98 -27.42 7.00
CA GLN A 336 -9.29 -26.18 7.35
C GLN A 336 -7.77 -26.36 7.20
N GLY A 337 -7.12 -25.54 6.37
CA GLY A 337 -5.66 -25.48 6.28
C GLY A 337 -4.99 -25.03 7.59
N LEU A 338 -5.66 -24.15 8.34
CA LEU A 338 -5.19 -23.53 9.59
C LEU A 338 -4.11 -22.46 9.38
N SER A 339 -2.83 -22.84 9.44
CA SER A 339 -1.69 -21.91 9.41
C SER A 339 -0.62 -22.45 8.47
N GLY A 340 -0.26 -21.69 7.45
CA GLY A 340 0.71 -22.14 6.45
C GLY A 340 0.42 -21.48 5.10
N THR A 341 0.84 -22.15 4.03
CA THR A 341 0.34 -21.92 2.67
C THR A 341 -0.22 -23.23 2.15
N ASP A 342 -1.53 -23.39 2.30
CA ASP A 342 -2.18 -24.69 2.18
C ASP A 342 -2.81 -24.87 0.80
N THR A 343 -2.81 -26.11 0.32
CA THR A 343 -3.32 -26.48 -1.01
C THR A 343 -4.20 -27.71 -0.93
N ILE A 344 -5.51 -27.51 -1.02
CA ILE A 344 -6.50 -28.58 -0.98
C ILE A 344 -6.96 -28.92 -2.40
N THR A 345 -6.60 -30.11 -2.87
CA THR A 345 -7.04 -30.68 -4.15
C THR A 345 -8.25 -31.59 -3.95
N LEU A 346 -9.36 -31.27 -4.59
CA LEU A 346 -10.62 -32.00 -4.53
C LEU A 346 -10.74 -32.97 -5.70
N GLU A 347 -11.05 -34.24 -5.42
CA GLU A 347 -11.38 -35.23 -6.44
C GLU A 347 -12.90 -35.24 -6.72
N SER A 348 -13.45 -36.33 -7.28
CA SER A 348 -14.91 -36.47 -7.38
C SER A 348 -15.52 -36.77 -6.01
N LEU A 349 -16.54 -35.99 -5.61
CA LEU A 349 -17.20 -36.05 -4.31
C LEU A 349 -18.73 -36.17 -4.46
N ASP A 350 -19.32 -37.20 -3.84
CA ASP A 350 -20.78 -37.37 -3.67
C ASP A 350 -21.17 -37.12 -2.20
N LEU A 351 -21.60 -35.89 -1.94
CA LEU A 351 -21.93 -35.43 -0.61
C LEU A 351 -23.40 -35.68 -0.24
N GLY A 352 -24.29 -36.05 -1.17
CA GLY A 352 -25.72 -36.22 -0.85
C GLY A 352 -26.29 -34.95 -0.20
N ASP A 353 -26.76 -35.03 1.05
CA ASP A 353 -27.31 -33.87 1.79
C ASP A 353 -26.27 -33.08 2.62
N THR A 354 -24.99 -33.46 2.57
CA THR A 354 -23.91 -32.85 3.35
C THR A 354 -23.40 -31.54 2.71
N ALA A 355 -23.31 -30.47 3.50
CA ALA A 355 -22.66 -29.21 3.10
C ALA A 355 -21.12 -29.35 3.09
N LEU A 356 -20.44 -28.63 2.19
CA LEU A 356 -18.99 -28.61 2.11
C LEU A 356 -18.44 -27.21 2.39
N ILE A 357 -17.50 -27.11 3.32
CA ILE A 357 -16.75 -25.89 3.61
C ILE A 357 -15.26 -26.21 3.49
N ILE A 358 -14.52 -25.43 2.71
CA ILE A 358 -13.06 -25.54 2.58
C ILE A 358 -12.44 -24.18 2.87
N ASP A 359 -11.56 -24.11 3.87
CA ASP A 359 -10.71 -22.95 4.16
C ASP A 359 -9.24 -23.33 3.87
N ALA A 360 -8.55 -22.59 3.02
CA ALA A 360 -7.11 -22.73 2.70
C ALA A 360 -6.63 -21.48 1.93
N GLU A 361 -5.38 -21.41 1.49
CA GLU A 361 -4.93 -20.38 0.54
C GLU A 361 -5.20 -20.79 -0.91
N ASN A 362 -5.09 -22.09 -1.24
CA ASN A 362 -5.24 -22.63 -2.58
C ASN A 362 -6.27 -23.78 -2.61
N ILE A 363 -7.37 -23.60 -3.35
CA ILE A 363 -8.43 -24.60 -3.47
C ILE A 363 -8.58 -25.02 -4.94
N ILE A 364 -8.43 -26.31 -5.23
CA ILE A 364 -8.32 -26.82 -6.61
C ILE A 364 -9.35 -27.94 -6.86
N LEU A 365 -10.20 -27.78 -7.87
CA LEU A 365 -11.03 -28.86 -8.43
C LEU A 365 -10.56 -29.18 -9.87
N PRO A 366 -9.73 -30.21 -10.10
CA PRO A 366 -9.13 -30.49 -11.40
C PRO A 366 -10.10 -30.90 -12.51
N THR A 367 -9.62 -30.86 -13.76
CA THR A 367 -10.39 -31.25 -14.94
C THR A 367 -10.95 -32.66 -14.86
N GLY A 368 -12.24 -32.82 -15.15
CA GLY A 368 -12.93 -34.11 -15.15
C GLY A 368 -13.25 -34.67 -13.76
N LYS A 369 -13.13 -33.84 -12.71
CA LYS A 369 -13.71 -34.10 -11.38
C LYS A 369 -15.10 -33.46 -11.28
N GLU A 370 -15.84 -33.85 -10.25
CA GLU A 370 -17.25 -33.48 -10.07
C GLU A 370 -17.62 -33.50 -8.59
N ILE A 371 -18.22 -32.42 -8.09
CA ILE A 371 -18.77 -32.33 -6.73
C ILE A 371 -20.30 -32.28 -6.84
N THR A 372 -20.99 -33.12 -6.07
CA THR A 372 -22.46 -33.24 -6.06
C THR A 372 -23.01 -33.18 -4.63
N THR A 373 -24.04 -32.36 -4.39
CA THR A 373 -24.73 -32.21 -3.10
C THR A 373 -26.15 -31.62 -3.27
N SER A 374 -27.00 -31.69 -2.24
CA SER A 374 -28.25 -30.91 -2.10
C SER A 374 -28.08 -29.71 -1.14
N ALA A 375 -26.91 -29.57 -0.52
CA ALA A 375 -26.58 -28.54 0.47
C ALA A 375 -25.55 -27.51 -0.04
N ASN A 376 -25.20 -26.53 0.78
CA ASN A 376 -24.31 -25.44 0.36
C ASN A 376 -22.87 -25.93 0.12
N ILE A 377 -22.18 -25.30 -0.82
CA ILE A 377 -20.73 -25.42 -1.03
C ILE A 377 -20.10 -24.05 -0.82
N GLN A 378 -19.08 -23.98 0.03
CA GLN A 378 -18.32 -22.77 0.31
C GLN A 378 -16.81 -23.04 0.23
N PHE A 379 -16.12 -22.34 -0.66
CA PHE A 379 -14.66 -22.31 -0.75
C PHE A 379 -14.17 -20.92 -0.34
N ASN A 380 -13.38 -20.86 0.73
CA ASN A 380 -12.76 -19.66 1.25
C ASN A 380 -11.25 -19.76 1.04
N ALA A 381 -10.76 -19.23 -0.07
CA ALA A 381 -9.35 -18.96 -0.25
C ALA A 381 -9.00 -17.68 0.53
N LEU A 382 -8.24 -17.77 1.63
CA LEU A 382 -7.92 -16.62 2.48
C LEU A 382 -6.42 -16.60 2.74
N ASN A 383 -5.72 -15.52 2.37
CA ASN A 383 -4.29 -15.36 2.67
C ASN A 383 -4.02 -13.98 3.26
N LYS A 384 -3.48 -13.91 4.48
CA LYS A 384 -3.38 -12.65 5.23
C LYS A 384 -2.07 -12.54 5.99
N ASP A 385 -1.70 -11.32 6.36
CA ASP A 385 -0.70 -11.09 7.40
C ASP A 385 -1.38 -11.26 8.79
N ASP A 386 -1.10 -12.35 9.51
CA ASP A 386 -1.74 -12.70 10.80
C ASP A 386 -1.50 -11.67 11.92
N THR A 387 -0.34 -11.03 11.89
CA THR A 387 0.01 -9.90 12.74
C THR A 387 0.66 -8.82 11.89
N THR A 388 0.52 -7.56 12.31
CA THR A 388 1.18 -6.43 11.67
C THR A 388 2.67 -6.69 11.43
N ILE A 389 3.10 -6.64 10.17
CA ILE A 389 4.49 -6.87 9.79
C ILE A 389 5.31 -5.59 10.10
N GLU A 390 6.16 -5.68 11.13
CA GLU A 390 7.03 -4.58 11.60
C GLU A 390 8.45 -4.61 11.00
N THR A 391 8.80 -5.68 10.26
CA THR A 391 10.15 -5.96 9.74
C THR A 391 10.11 -6.37 8.26
N ALA A 392 11.00 -5.79 7.44
CA ALA A 392 10.97 -5.96 5.99
C ALA A 392 11.36 -7.38 5.51
N ASP A 393 12.15 -8.11 6.31
CA ASP A 393 12.55 -9.49 6.00
C ASP A 393 11.38 -10.50 6.17
N ASP A 394 10.32 -10.12 6.90
CA ASP A 394 9.12 -10.95 7.13
C ASP A 394 8.00 -10.67 6.10
N ILE A 395 8.22 -9.76 5.15
CA ILE A 395 7.31 -9.55 4.03
C ILE A 395 7.45 -10.72 3.07
N ILE A 396 6.35 -11.48 2.93
CA ILE A 396 6.19 -12.51 1.92
C ILE A 396 5.04 -12.19 0.95
N ASP A 397 5.01 -12.91 -0.16
CA ASP A 397 3.90 -12.87 -1.12
C ASP A 397 2.63 -13.43 -0.47
N ARG A 398 1.50 -12.82 -0.78
CA ARG A 398 0.18 -13.27 -0.32
C ARG A 398 -0.68 -13.54 -1.54
N THR A 399 -1.16 -14.77 -1.66
CA THR A 399 -1.99 -15.21 -2.78
C THR A 399 -3.13 -16.08 -2.26
N ALA A 400 -4.37 -15.69 -2.56
CA ALA A 400 -5.57 -16.48 -2.35
C ALA A 400 -6.09 -16.94 -3.72
N ASN A 401 -6.22 -18.25 -3.94
CA ASN A 401 -6.48 -18.82 -5.25
C ASN A 401 -7.54 -19.93 -5.22
N ILE A 402 -8.56 -19.82 -6.08
CA ILE A 402 -9.53 -20.88 -6.34
C ILE A 402 -9.47 -21.25 -7.82
N SER A 403 -9.13 -22.49 -8.14
CA SER A 403 -9.06 -23.01 -9.51
C SER A 403 -10.05 -24.16 -9.72
N ILE A 404 -11.05 -23.95 -10.59
CA ILE A 404 -12.13 -24.90 -10.85
C ILE A 404 -12.14 -25.28 -12.33
N ALA A 405 -11.71 -26.51 -12.62
CA ALA A 405 -11.82 -27.12 -13.94
C ALA A 405 -12.72 -28.38 -13.98
N GLY A 406 -13.27 -28.78 -12.82
CA GLY A 406 -14.29 -29.82 -12.68
C GLY A 406 -15.71 -29.26 -12.51
N ASN A 407 -16.70 -30.15 -12.56
CA ASN A 407 -18.12 -29.78 -12.44
C ASN A 407 -18.55 -29.59 -10.98
N ILE A 408 -19.52 -28.71 -10.74
CA ILE A 408 -20.11 -28.49 -9.41
C ILE A 408 -21.62 -28.47 -9.51
N HIS A 409 -22.29 -29.34 -8.77
CA HIS A 409 -23.74 -29.48 -8.76
C HIS A 409 -24.28 -29.43 -7.33
N THR A 410 -24.97 -28.34 -6.98
CA THR A 410 -25.70 -28.17 -5.71
C THR A 410 -27.17 -27.79 -5.95
N GLU A 411 -28.08 -28.22 -5.06
CA GLU A 411 -29.46 -27.71 -5.03
C GLU A 411 -29.61 -26.40 -4.22
N GLN A 412 -28.57 -26.00 -3.47
CA GLN A 412 -28.48 -24.76 -2.70
C GLN A 412 -27.34 -23.88 -3.22
N ASN A 413 -26.66 -23.10 -2.37
CA ASN A 413 -25.78 -22.03 -2.81
C ASN A 413 -24.33 -22.49 -3.01
N LEU A 414 -23.66 -21.86 -3.97
CA LEU A 414 -22.23 -21.97 -4.20
C LEU A 414 -21.57 -20.62 -3.89
N SER A 415 -20.65 -20.60 -2.93
CA SER A 415 -19.87 -19.43 -2.55
C SER A 415 -18.39 -19.67 -2.79
N LEU A 416 -17.77 -18.85 -3.63
CA LEU A 416 -16.34 -18.86 -3.95
C LEU A 416 -15.74 -17.52 -3.54
N ILE A 417 -14.91 -17.50 -2.50
CA ILE A 417 -14.34 -16.27 -1.94
C ILE A 417 -12.82 -16.42 -1.93
N ALA A 418 -12.12 -15.56 -2.67
CA ALA A 418 -10.67 -15.37 -2.57
C ALA A 418 -10.41 -14.00 -1.96
N ASN A 419 -9.76 -13.92 -0.80
CA ASN A 419 -9.37 -12.65 -0.18
C ASN A 419 -7.90 -12.64 0.22
N THR A 420 -7.19 -11.57 -0.16
CA THR A 420 -5.82 -11.30 0.28
C THR A 420 -5.76 -9.98 1.06
N THR A 421 -5.41 -10.07 2.35
CA THR A 421 -5.36 -8.93 3.28
C THR A 421 -3.93 -8.62 3.71
N ARG A 422 -3.50 -7.35 3.59
CA ARG A 422 -2.17 -6.91 4.03
C ARG A 422 -2.22 -6.06 5.29
N ASP A 423 -1.30 -6.28 6.22
CA ASP A 423 -1.08 -5.41 7.39
C ASP A 423 0.41 -5.21 7.63
N ILE A 424 0.97 -4.17 7.02
CA ILE A 424 2.41 -3.89 7.03
C ILE A 424 2.64 -2.47 7.57
N ASN A 425 3.47 -2.34 8.61
CA ASN A 425 3.79 -1.06 9.24
C ASN A 425 5.25 -1.00 9.67
N ILE A 426 6.12 -0.59 8.74
CA ILE A 426 7.57 -0.63 8.95
C ILE A 426 8.10 0.80 9.04
N SER A 427 8.73 1.11 10.17
CA SER A 427 9.26 2.45 10.47
C SER A 427 10.74 2.40 10.85
N ILE A 428 11.60 2.96 9.99
CA ILE A 428 13.04 3.12 10.25
C ILE A 428 13.43 4.60 10.42
N THR A 429 14.56 4.84 11.11
CA THR A 429 15.04 6.18 11.45
C THR A 429 16.51 6.41 11.10
N ASP A 430 17.09 5.57 10.24
CA ASP A 430 18.47 5.71 9.75
C ASP A 430 18.49 6.14 8.28
N ALA A 431 19.70 6.30 7.72
CA ALA A 431 19.91 6.75 6.35
C ALA A 431 20.00 5.60 5.31
N SER A 432 19.59 4.37 5.68
CA SER A 432 19.40 3.30 4.69
C SER A 432 18.12 3.53 3.88
N ASN A 433 17.87 2.71 2.87
CA ASN A 433 16.64 2.75 2.08
C ASN A 433 15.68 1.67 2.59
N LEU A 434 14.44 2.05 2.86
CA LEU A 434 13.34 1.11 3.09
C LEU A 434 12.67 0.80 1.75
N SER A 435 12.56 -0.46 1.39
CA SER A 435 11.82 -0.90 0.19
C SER A 435 10.98 -2.10 0.57
N LEU A 436 9.66 -1.97 0.49
CA LEU A 436 8.69 -3.02 0.74
C LEU A 436 8.21 -3.54 -0.60
N SER A 437 8.25 -4.86 -0.83
CA SER A 437 7.84 -5.45 -2.09
C SER A 437 7.30 -6.85 -1.92
N ALA A 438 6.11 -7.11 -2.47
CA ALA A 438 5.49 -8.43 -2.55
C ALA A 438 4.39 -8.45 -3.62
N ILE A 439 3.90 -9.65 -3.89
CA ILE A 439 2.63 -9.92 -4.56
C ILE A 439 1.51 -9.95 -3.50
N SER A 440 0.33 -9.44 -3.87
CA SER A 440 -0.89 -9.44 -3.06
C SER A 440 -2.07 -9.75 -3.98
N ASP A 441 -2.27 -11.02 -4.32
CA ASP A 441 -3.19 -11.45 -5.37
C ASP A 441 -4.39 -12.23 -4.82
N ALA A 442 -5.58 -11.95 -5.34
CA ALA A 442 -6.78 -12.76 -5.15
C ALA A 442 -7.34 -13.18 -6.51
N ILE A 443 -7.38 -14.49 -6.76
CA ILE A 443 -7.67 -15.04 -8.08
C ILE A 443 -8.71 -16.15 -7.95
N ILE A 444 -9.77 -16.07 -8.78
CA ILE A 444 -10.71 -17.16 -9.00
C ILE A 444 -10.75 -17.44 -10.50
N ASP A 445 -10.36 -18.66 -10.88
CA ASP A 445 -10.25 -19.12 -12.26
C ASP A 445 -11.13 -20.36 -12.47
N ILE A 446 -12.14 -20.23 -13.32
CA ILE A 446 -13.14 -21.27 -13.61
C ILE A 446 -13.09 -21.59 -15.09
N GLN A 447 -12.72 -22.83 -15.45
CA GLN A 447 -12.46 -23.22 -16.84
C GLN A 447 -13.13 -24.54 -17.23
N SER A 448 -13.91 -24.54 -18.32
CA SER A 448 -14.49 -25.75 -18.91
C SER A 448 -15.41 -26.58 -17.97
N ALA A 449 -15.95 -25.95 -16.93
CA ALA A 449 -16.82 -26.55 -15.92
C ALA A 449 -18.31 -26.46 -16.29
N ASN A 450 -19.09 -27.43 -15.84
CA ASN A 450 -20.54 -27.34 -15.74
C ASN A 450 -20.93 -27.07 -14.28
N ILE A 451 -21.57 -25.93 -14.01
CA ILE A 451 -21.94 -25.49 -12.67
C ILE A 451 -23.44 -25.29 -12.57
N THR A 452 -24.07 -25.93 -11.58
CA THR A 452 -25.49 -25.71 -11.25
C THR A 452 -25.67 -25.45 -9.76
N ALA A 453 -26.36 -24.38 -9.39
CA ALA A 453 -26.67 -24.01 -8.01
C ALA A 453 -28.01 -23.27 -7.90
N SER A 454 -28.49 -23.00 -6.70
CA SER A 454 -29.51 -21.97 -6.44
C SER A 454 -28.89 -20.59 -6.65
N ASP A 455 -28.06 -20.09 -5.74
CA ASP A 455 -27.35 -18.83 -5.93
C ASP A 455 -25.85 -19.07 -6.05
N ILE A 456 -25.19 -18.38 -6.99
CA ILE A 456 -23.74 -18.41 -7.18
C ILE A 456 -23.16 -17.05 -6.81
N GLN A 457 -22.25 -17.05 -5.84
CA GLN A 457 -21.50 -15.87 -5.40
C GLN A 457 -20.01 -16.11 -5.60
N ILE A 458 -19.34 -15.22 -6.33
CA ILE A 458 -17.92 -15.32 -6.66
C ILE A 458 -17.27 -13.97 -6.34
N SER A 459 -16.29 -13.94 -5.44
CA SER A 459 -15.65 -12.71 -4.99
C SER A 459 -14.15 -12.88 -4.85
N ALA A 460 -13.37 -12.22 -5.72
CA ALA A 460 -11.94 -12.01 -5.53
C ALA A 460 -11.71 -10.60 -4.96
N ALA A 461 -11.04 -10.49 -3.81
CA ALA A 461 -10.84 -9.23 -3.10
C ALA A 461 -9.39 -9.07 -2.61
N THR A 462 -8.88 -7.85 -2.66
CA THR A 462 -7.61 -7.50 -2.00
C THR A 462 -7.76 -6.21 -1.19
N ASP A 463 -7.36 -6.26 0.08
CA ASP A 463 -7.58 -5.17 1.05
C ASP A 463 -6.41 -4.98 2.03
N GLY A 464 -6.53 -3.97 2.89
CA GLY A 464 -5.61 -3.74 4.00
C GLY A 464 -4.72 -2.50 3.87
N SER A 465 -3.63 -2.46 4.64
CA SER A 465 -2.78 -1.28 4.84
C SER A 465 -1.29 -1.60 4.71
N ILE A 466 -0.58 -0.81 3.90
CA ILE A 466 0.86 -0.91 3.67
C ILE A 466 1.51 0.45 3.95
N LEU A 467 2.15 0.55 5.11
CA LEU A 467 2.84 1.74 5.61
C LEU A 467 4.36 1.54 5.63
N ALA A 468 5.06 2.27 4.75
CA ALA A 468 6.52 2.34 4.72
C ALA A 468 7.01 3.71 5.20
N LYS A 469 7.78 3.75 6.28
CA LYS A 469 8.29 4.99 6.84
C LYS A 469 9.80 4.98 7.06
N ASN A 470 10.48 5.97 6.49
CA ASN A 470 11.86 6.31 6.76
C ASN A 470 11.98 7.78 7.17
N SER A 471 12.64 8.05 8.29
CA SER A 471 12.77 9.41 8.81
C SER A 471 13.95 10.20 8.25
N LEU A 472 14.93 9.55 7.59
CA LEU A 472 16.14 10.20 7.07
C LEU A 472 16.48 9.80 5.62
N GLY A 473 16.30 8.53 5.24
CA GLY A 473 16.56 8.02 3.88
C GLY A 473 15.29 7.81 3.04
N ALA A 474 15.39 7.05 1.96
CA ALA A 474 14.27 6.74 1.07
C ALA A 474 13.30 5.69 1.65
N ALA A 475 12.04 5.74 1.23
CA ALA A 475 11.02 4.73 1.49
C ALA A 475 10.25 4.42 0.20
N LYS A 476 10.02 3.14 -0.08
CA LYS A 476 9.31 2.67 -1.28
C LYS A 476 8.34 1.54 -0.97
N ASN A 477 7.15 1.58 -1.58
CA ASN A 477 6.25 0.44 -1.73
C ASN A 477 6.29 0.00 -3.21
N GLU A 478 6.54 -1.28 -3.49
CA GLU A 478 6.61 -1.87 -4.82
C GLU A 478 5.82 -3.18 -4.86
N PHE A 479 4.52 -3.09 -5.10
CA PHE A 479 3.62 -4.24 -5.03
C PHE A 479 2.96 -4.52 -6.38
N THR A 480 2.78 -5.82 -6.65
CA THR A 480 1.78 -6.30 -7.61
C THR A 480 0.53 -6.67 -6.83
N ASN A 481 -0.62 -6.16 -7.22
CA ASN A 481 -1.89 -6.38 -6.54
C ASN A 481 -3.01 -6.62 -7.56
N ASN A 482 -3.35 -7.88 -7.79
CA ASN A 482 -4.41 -8.32 -8.69
C ASN A 482 -5.66 -8.80 -7.93
N ALA A 483 -6.83 -8.41 -8.39
CA ALA A 483 -8.10 -8.98 -7.96
C ALA A 483 -8.85 -9.47 -9.22
N GLN A 484 -8.95 -10.78 -9.42
CA GLN A 484 -9.37 -11.35 -10.70
C GLN A 484 -10.40 -12.47 -10.54
N VAL A 485 -11.50 -12.37 -11.29
CA VAL A 485 -12.44 -13.47 -11.54
C VAL A 485 -12.49 -13.73 -13.04
N ILE A 486 -12.08 -14.93 -13.43
CA ILE A 486 -11.96 -15.38 -14.82
C ILE A 486 -12.84 -16.61 -15.01
N ILE A 487 -13.77 -16.56 -15.96
CA ILE A 487 -14.74 -17.63 -16.22
C ILE A 487 -14.73 -17.98 -17.71
N GLU A 488 -14.01 -19.02 -18.11
CA GLU A 488 -13.84 -19.42 -19.51
C GLU A 488 -14.47 -20.77 -19.89
N ASN A 489 -15.17 -20.82 -21.03
CA ASN A 489 -15.68 -22.07 -21.63
C ASN A 489 -16.68 -22.86 -20.74
N ASN A 490 -17.39 -22.18 -19.84
CA ASN A 490 -18.26 -22.82 -18.83
C ASN A 490 -19.73 -22.94 -19.28
N THR A 491 -20.46 -23.86 -18.64
CA THR A 491 -21.93 -23.86 -18.63
C THR A 491 -22.40 -23.60 -17.21
N ILE A 492 -23.17 -22.53 -17.00
CA ILE A 492 -23.63 -22.09 -15.67
C ILE A 492 -25.16 -22.01 -15.67
N ALA A 493 -25.80 -22.65 -14.69
CA ALA A 493 -27.21 -22.49 -14.41
C ALA A 493 -27.44 -22.12 -12.94
N ALA A 494 -28.11 -21.00 -12.70
CA ALA A 494 -28.41 -20.51 -11.35
C ALA A 494 -29.76 -19.78 -11.29
N ASN A 495 -30.21 -19.44 -10.10
CA ASN A 495 -31.18 -18.38 -9.88
C ASN A 495 -30.44 -17.03 -9.95
N LEU A 496 -29.59 -16.72 -8.97
CA LEU A 496 -28.71 -15.53 -8.94
C LEU A 496 -27.28 -15.87 -9.38
N LEU A 497 -26.63 -14.96 -10.11
CA LEU A 497 -25.18 -14.99 -10.35
C LEU A 497 -24.57 -13.63 -9.99
N ASP A 498 -23.71 -13.58 -8.98
CA ASP A 498 -23.03 -12.36 -8.52
C ASP A 498 -21.51 -12.56 -8.50
N ILE A 499 -20.80 -11.79 -9.33
CA ILE A 499 -19.36 -11.89 -9.58
C ILE A 499 -18.70 -10.55 -9.25
N LYS A 500 -17.68 -10.58 -8.40
CA LYS A 500 -16.97 -9.38 -7.93
C LYS A 500 -15.45 -9.56 -7.97
N ALA A 501 -14.77 -8.57 -8.50
CA ALA A 501 -13.34 -8.34 -8.36
C ALA A 501 -13.16 -6.98 -7.67
N LEU A 502 -12.59 -6.95 -6.46
CA LEU A 502 -12.53 -5.77 -5.60
C LEU A 502 -11.09 -5.49 -5.16
N ARG A 503 -10.68 -4.22 -5.16
CA ARG A 503 -9.39 -3.78 -4.61
C ARG A 503 -9.58 -2.52 -3.76
N ASP A 504 -9.20 -2.60 -2.50
CA ASP A 504 -9.37 -1.55 -1.48
C ASP A 504 -8.16 -1.56 -0.52
N THR A 505 -6.97 -1.29 -1.06
CA THR A 505 -5.71 -1.29 -0.30
C THR A 505 -5.17 0.13 -0.10
N ASP A 506 -4.79 0.47 1.14
CA ASP A 506 -4.17 1.74 1.52
C ASP A 506 -2.63 1.66 1.42
N TYR A 507 -2.03 2.50 0.57
CA TYR A 507 -0.58 2.61 0.39
C TYR A 507 -0.05 3.96 0.90
N ASP A 508 0.55 3.99 2.10
CA ASP A 508 1.19 5.18 2.67
C ASP A 508 2.72 5.01 2.69
N VAL A 509 3.44 5.97 2.11
CA VAL A 509 4.90 5.99 2.11
C VAL A 509 5.40 7.35 2.56
N SER A 510 6.26 7.34 3.58
CA SER A 510 6.90 8.54 4.13
C SER A 510 8.41 8.38 4.13
N GLY A 511 9.14 9.26 3.46
CA GLY A 511 10.58 9.11 3.22
C GLY A 511 11.20 10.36 2.62
N ARG A 512 12.53 10.45 2.56
CA ARG A 512 13.19 11.58 1.91
C ARG A 512 12.91 11.59 0.40
N ASP A 513 13.08 10.42 -0.23
CA ASP A 513 12.36 10.03 -1.45
C ASP A 513 11.31 8.98 -1.05
N ALA A 514 10.04 9.35 -1.17
CA ALA A 514 8.89 8.54 -0.82
C ALA A 514 8.19 8.10 -2.11
N TYR A 515 8.08 6.79 -2.38
CA TYR A 515 7.60 6.30 -3.67
C TYR A 515 6.67 5.08 -3.57
N ASN A 516 5.40 5.25 -3.96
CA ASN A 516 4.50 4.13 -4.25
C ASN A 516 4.62 3.78 -5.74
N HIS A 517 4.95 2.53 -6.06
CA HIS A 517 4.94 1.97 -7.42
C HIS A 517 4.08 0.71 -7.42
N ILE A 518 2.80 0.86 -7.77
CA ILE A 518 1.80 -0.18 -7.61
C ILE A 518 1.26 -0.57 -8.99
N ILE A 519 1.30 -1.87 -9.29
CA ILE A 519 0.81 -2.44 -10.54
C ILE A 519 -0.18 -3.57 -10.28
N GLY A 520 -0.98 -3.94 -11.28
CA GLY A 520 -1.90 -5.07 -11.22
C GLY A 520 -3.33 -4.66 -11.59
N ASP A 521 -4.09 -5.64 -12.05
CA ASP A 521 -5.40 -5.43 -12.66
C ASP A 521 -6.55 -5.92 -11.77
N THR A 522 -7.69 -5.23 -11.87
CA THR A 522 -8.96 -5.61 -11.26
C THR A 522 -9.91 -6.07 -12.36
N GLN A 523 -10.18 -7.37 -12.46
CA GLN A 523 -10.86 -7.95 -13.63
C GLN A 523 -11.99 -8.90 -13.25
N SER A 524 -13.17 -8.75 -13.86
CA SER A 524 -14.29 -9.69 -13.74
C SER A 524 -14.89 -9.96 -15.11
N TRP A 525 -14.52 -11.08 -15.74
CA TRP A 525 -14.96 -11.36 -17.10
C TRP A 525 -15.33 -12.82 -17.37
N ILE A 526 -16.30 -12.97 -18.27
CA ILE A 526 -16.81 -14.27 -18.71
C ILE A 526 -16.57 -14.40 -20.21
N ASN A 527 -15.93 -15.50 -20.60
CA ASN A 527 -15.51 -15.79 -21.95
C ASN A 527 -16.08 -17.14 -22.42
N GLN A 528 -16.52 -17.23 -23.67
CA GLN A 528 -16.92 -18.49 -24.34
C GLN A 528 -17.94 -19.36 -23.59
N SER A 529 -18.76 -18.76 -22.72
CA SER A 529 -19.60 -19.49 -21.77
C SER A 529 -21.09 -19.46 -22.13
N THR A 530 -21.88 -20.34 -21.52
CA THR A 530 -23.35 -20.34 -21.60
C THR A 530 -23.95 -20.19 -20.22
N ILE A 531 -24.74 -19.14 -20.00
CA ILE A 531 -25.34 -18.78 -18.72
C ILE A 531 -26.87 -18.81 -18.84
N THR A 532 -27.53 -19.50 -17.91
CA THR A 532 -29.00 -19.47 -17.76
C THR A 532 -29.37 -19.04 -16.35
N THR A 533 -30.12 -17.95 -16.20
CA THR A 533 -30.61 -17.49 -14.89
C THR A 533 -32.12 -17.26 -14.80
N THR A 534 -32.63 -17.36 -13.57
CA THR A 534 -34.03 -17.03 -13.19
C THR A 534 -34.13 -15.78 -12.30
N SER A 535 -33.00 -15.16 -11.98
CA SER A 535 -32.86 -13.89 -11.25
C SER A 535 -31.72 -13.06 -11.87
N ASP A 536 -31.26 -12.04 -11.14
CA ASP A 536 -30.28 -11.07 -11.60
C ASP A 536 -28.89 -11.68 -11.89
N ILE A 537 -28.15 -11.05 -12.81
CA ILE A 537 -26.74 -11.27 -13.06
C ILE A 537 -25.98 -9.97 -12.75
N SER A 538 -24.98 -10.06 -11.87
CA SER A 538 -24.11 -8.96 -11.45
C SER A 538 -22.66 -9.33 -11.75
N ILE A 539 -21.95 -8.48 -12.48
CA ILE A 539 -20.52 -8.62 -12.80
C ILE A 539 -19.87 -7.26 -12.51
N LEU A 540 -18.99 -7.22 -11.52
CA LEU A 540 -18.40 -5.99 -10.99
C LEU A 540 -16.87 -6.11 -10.90
N ALA A 541 -16.15 -5.16 -11.49
CA ALA A 541 -14.75 -4.88 -11.19
C ALA A 541 -14.65 -3.50 -10.53
N LYS A 542 -14.04 -3.40 -9.34
CA LYS A 542 -13.98 -2.16 -8.56
C LYS A 542 -12.63 -1.92 -7.87
N ASP A 543 -12.06 -0.73 -8.04
CA ASP A 543 -10.81 -0.30 -7.40
C ASP A 543 -11.02 1.03 -6.64
N GLU A 544 -10.97 0.99 -5.31
CA GLU A 544 -11.14 2.14 -4.40
C GLU A 544 -9.84 2.53 -3.65
N SER A 545 -8.73 1.86 -3.98
CA SER A 545 -7.42 2.00 -3.33
C SER A 545 -6.95 3.45 -3.10
N SER A 546 -6.27 3.68 -1.97
CA SER A 546 -5.71 4.99 -1.64
C SER A 546 -4.18 5.00 -1.66
N PHE A 547 -3.60 6.13 -2.07
CA PHE A 547 -2.16 6.25 -2.29
C PHE A 547 -1.66 7.60 -1.77
N LYS A 548 -0.69 7.54 -0.85
CA LYS A 548 -0.12 8.70 -0.18
C LYS A 548 1.39 8.61 -0.14
N ALA A 549 2.07 9.60 -0.71
CA ALA A 549 3.52 9.75 -0.67
C ALA A 549 3.88 11.07 0.01
N ASN A 550 4.76 11.04 1.01
CA ASN A 550 5.07 12.20 1.85
C ASN A 550 6.58 12.34 2.18
N SER A 551 7.18 13.43 1.72
CA SER A 551 8.53 13.85 2.09
C SER A 551 8.45 15.07 3.00
N SER A 552 8.61 14.84 4.30
CA SER A 552 8.44 15.85 5.35
C SER A 552 9.61 16.82 5.45
N GLU A 553 9.32 18.02 5.97
CA GLU A 553 10.33 19.02 6.36
C GLU A 553 11.22 18.50 7.50
N MET A 554 12.55 18.62 7.35
CA MET A 554 13.53 18.41 8.42
C MET A 554 14.18 19.72 8.85
N ILE A 555 14.49 19.87 10.13
CA ILE A 555 15.21 21.03 10.67
C ILE A 555 16.65 20.63 10.98
N PHE A 556 17.63 21.36 10.44
CA PHE A 556 19.06 21.12 10.70
C PHE A 556 19.71 22.33 11.38
N ASP A 557 20.38 22.12 12.52
CA ASP A 557 21.30 23.13 13.08
C ASP A 557 22.70 22.92 12.48
N LEU A 558 23.11 23.89 11.67
CA LEU A 558 24.39 23.94 10.97
C LEU A 558 25.60 23.98 11.92
N SER A 559 25.43 24.38 13.18
CA SER A 559 26.49 24.36 14.19
C SER A 559 26.95 22.95 14.58
N LEU A 560 26.16 21.91 14.27
CA LEU A 560 26.46 20.52 14.57
C LEU A 560 27.38 19.86 13.52
N PHE A 561 27.61 20.52 12.38
CA PHE A 561 28.40 19.96 11.28
C PHE A 561 29.79 20.61 11.16
N THR A 562 30.82 19.77 11.11
CA THR A 562 32.23 20.19 10.99
C THR A 562 32.79 20.11 9.57
N SER A 563 31.94 19.69 8.61
CA SER A 563 32.23 19.51 7.18
C SER A 563 31.01 19.94 6.36
N PRO A 564 31.16 20.25 5.06
CA PRO A 564 30.03 20.48 4.16
C PRO A 564 29.08 19.27 4.14
N VAL A 565 27.77 19.54 4.18
CA VAL A 565 26.69 18.55 4.10
C VAL A 565 25.94 18.73 2.80
N ILE A 566 25.67 17.63 2.10
CA ILE A 566 24.71 17.59 0.98
C ILE A 566 23.41 17.04 1.54
N ILE A 567 22.31 17.73 1.27
CA ILE A 567 20.95 17.35 1.69
C ILE A 567 20.21 16.93 0.42
N GLU A 568 19.83 15.66 0.31
CA GLU A 568 19.16 15.11 -0.86
C GLU A 568 17.81 15.81 -1.15
N THR A 569 17.39 15.78 -2.41
CA THR A 569 16.07 16.28 -2.88
C THR A 569 14.93 15.71 -2.05
N ALA A 570 13.94 16.54 -1.71
CA ALA A 570 12.69 16.05 -1.14
C ALA A 570 11.79 15.54 -2.28
N SER A 571 11.48 14.26 -2.30
CA SER A 571 10.73 13.62 -3.39
C SER A 571 9.54 12.82 -2.85
N ALA A 572 8.36 13.00 -3.43
CA ALA A 572 7.14 12.25 -3.11
C ALA A 572 6.42 11.84 -4.39
N ARG A 573 6.20 10.53 -4.58
CA ARG A 573 5.81 9.98 -5.88
C ARG A 573 4.78 8.87 -5.72
N ASN A 574 3.73 8.90 -6.55
CA ASN A 574 2.85 7.75 -6.78
C ASN A 574 2.87 7.41 -8.28
N TYR A 575 3.13 6.15 -8.61
CA TYR A 575 2.99 5.58 -9.94
C TYR A 575 2.03 4.40 -9.85
N LEU A 576 0.96 4.45 -10.64
CA LEU A 576 -0.11 3.47 -10.65
C LEU A 576 -0.34 2.99 -12.09
N SER A 577 -0.31 1.67 -12.31
CA SER A 577 -0.61 1.07 -13.61
C SER A 577 -1.47 -0.16 -13.42
N GLY A 578 -2.75 -0.04 -13.74
CA GLY A 578 -3.72 -1.12 -13.56
C GLY A 578 -5.03 -0.85 -14.26
N ASN A 579 -5.54 -1.89 -14.93
CA ASN A 579 -6.80 -1.89 -15.64
C ASN A 579 -7.94 -2.32 -14.74
N VAL A 580 -9.07 -1.63 -14.81
CA VAL A 580 -10.34 -2.07 -14.23
C VAL A 580 -11.25 -2.54 -15.37
N THR A 581 -11.55 -3.84 -15.41
CA THR A 581 -12.23 -4.44 -16.56
C THR A 581 -13.36 -5.36 -16.12
N SER A 582 -14.57 -5.12 -16.61
CA SER A 582 -15.71 -6.03 -16.43
C SER A 582 -16.31 -6.37 -17.80
N GLY A 583 -16.65 -7.63 -18.07
CA GLY A 583 -17.19 -7.92 -19.40
C GLY A 583 -17.62 -9.34 -19.73
N LEU A 584 -18.23 -9.44 -20.90
CA LEU A 584 -18.70 -10.67 -21.54
C LEU A 584 -18.08 -10.76 -22.94
N THR A 585 -17.46 -11.90 -23.29
CA THR A 585 -16.95 -12.20 -24.63
C THR A 585 -17.45 -13.58 -25.08
N ASP A 586 -17.82 -13.76 -26.35
CA ASP A 586 -18.26 -15.04 -26.94
C ASP A 586 -19.37 -15.78 -26.12
N THR A 587 -20.17 -15.05 -25.33
CA THR A 587 -21.01 -15.62 -24.27
C THR A 587 -22.49 -15.62 -24.65
N ASN A 588 -23.20 -16.70 -24.29
CA ASN A 588 -24.63 -16.86 -24.51
C ASN A 588 -25.37 -16.70 -23.17
N ILE A 589 -26.22 -15.69 -23.03
CA ILE A 589 -26.99 -15.45 -21.80
C ILE A 589 -28.49 -15.60 -22.08
N THR A 590 -29.17 -16.38 -21.24
CA THR A 590 -30.64 -16.44 -21.17
C THR A 590 -31.12 -16.07 -19.77
N LEU A 591 -31.74 -14.89 -19.62
CA LEU A 591 -32.48 -14.54 -18.39
C LEU A 591 -33.97 -14.81 -18.59
N THR A 592 -34.62 -15.35 -17.55
CA THR A 592 -36.06 -15.61 -17.56
C THR A 592 -36.76 -14.84 -16.44
N GLY A 593 -37.66 -13.91 -16.80
CA GLY A 593 -38.42 -13.08 -15.84
C GLY A 593 -38.22 -11.57 -16.02
N GLU A 594 -38.46 -10.80 -14.96
CA GLU A 594 -38.26 -9.35 -14.89
C GLU A 594 -37.08 -9.05 -13.94
N HIS A 595 -35.87 -9.13 -14.47
CA HIS A 595 -34.60 -9.10 -13.71
C HIS A 595 -33.62 -8.06 -14.29
N ALA A 596 -32.37 -8.07 -13.83
CA ALA A 596 -31.29 -7.23 -14.35
C ALA A 596 -30.05 -8.05 -14.76
N LEU A 597 -29.39 -7.61 -15.83
CA LEU A 597 -27.99 -7.93 -16.13
C LEU A 597 -27.17 -6.65 -15.95
N SER A 598 -26.21 -6.67 -15.03
CA SER A 598 -25.36 -5.53 -14.69
C SER A 598 -23.89 -5.88 -14.91
N VAL A 599 -23.20 -5.12 -15.78
CA VAL A 599 -21.77 -5.24 -16.06
C VAL A 599 -21.11 -3.90 -15.73
N VAL A 600 -20.30 -3.85 -14.67
CA VAL A 600 -19.81 -2.58 -14.09
C VAL A 600 -18.31 -2.64 -13.86
N ALA A 601 -17.61 -1.63 -14.36
CA ALA A 601 -16.22 -1.35 -14.05
C ALA A 601 -16.13 0.03 -13.39
N GLU A 602 -15.70 0.10 -12.13
CA GLU A 602 -15.57 1.35 -11.38
C GLU A 602 -14.17 1.54 -10.79
N LYS A 603 -13.59 2.71 -11.02
CA LYS A 603 -12.35 3.18 -10.42
C LYS A 603 -12.65 4.45 -9.62
N ALA A 604 -12.09 4.57 -8.42
CA ALA A 604 -12.41 5.67 -7.51
C ALA A 604 -11.24 5.98 -6.56
N LEU A 605 -10.11 6.44 -7.10
CA LEU A 605 -8.87 6.54 -6.33
C LEU A 605 -8.71 7.87 -5.58
N GLN A 606 -8.07 7.80 -4.41
CA GLN A 606 -7.56 8.95 -3.69
C GLN A 606 -6.03 8.95 -3.73
N VAL A 607 -5.44 9.89 -4.49
CA VAL A 607 -3.99 9.92 -4.73
C VAL A 607 -3.39 11.25 -4.27
N SER A 608 -2.39 11.19 -3.39
CA SER A 608 -1.73 12.38 -2.84
C SER A 608 -0.21 12.24 -2.78
N ALA A 609 0.51 13.27 -3.25
CA ALA A 609 1.94 13.40 -3.12
C ALA A 609 2.29 14.76 -2.51
N THR A 610 3.13 14.79 -1.48
CA THR A 610 3.56 16.03 -0.80
C THR A 610 5.06 15.99 -0.50
N ALA A 611 5.80 17.02 -0.94
CA ALA A 611 7.23 17.17 -0.61
C ALA A 611 7.56 18.56 -0.06
N ALA A 612 8.26 18.61 1.07
CA ALA A 612 8.66 19.84 1.75
C ALA A 612 10.19 19.91 1.92
N THR A 613 10.77 21.10 1.74
CA THR A 613 12.21 21.32 1.98
C THR A 613 12.56 21.38 3.45
N ASN A 614 13.87 21.37 3.73
CA ASN A 614 14.41 21.41 5.06
C ASN A 614 14.73 22.84 5.49
N HIS A 615 14.41 23.18 6.74
CA HIS A 615 14.74 24.48 7.33
C HIS A 615 16.14 24.43 7.96
N LEU A 616 17.03 25.30 7.49
CA LEU A 616 18.37 25.45 8.04
C LEU A 616 18.37 26.49 9.15
N THR A 617 18.96 26.15 10.29
CA THR A 617 19.26 27.09 11.38
C THR A 617 20.76 27.10 11.63
N SER A 618 21.31 28.20 12.16
CA SER A 618 22.67 28.21 12.69
C SER A 618 22.70 28.98 13.99
N SER A 619 23.12 28.31 15.06
CA SER A 619 23.30 28.92 16.38
C SER A 619 24.72 29.49 16.60
N SER A 620 25.60 29.42 15.59
CA SER A 620 27.04 29.73 15.71
C SER A 620 27.63 30.43 14.47
N ILE A 621 28.83 31.00 14.61
CA ILE A 621 29.55 31.64 13.49
C ILE A 621 30.14 30.55 12.59
N LEU A 622 29.59 30.42 11.37
CA LEU A 622 30.18 29.56 10.33
C LEU A 622 31.51 30.15 9.82
N PRO A 623 32.55 29.32 9.56
CA PRO A 623 33.79 29.77 8.91
C PRO A 623 33.53 30.42 7.54
N SER A 624 34.43 31.32 7.11
CA SER A 624 34.24 32.23 5.97
C SER A 624 34.06 31.61 4.57
N ASP A 625 34.10 30.27 4.47
CA ASP A 625 34.19 29.53 3.21
C ASP A 625 33.04 28.52 3.02
N TYR A 626 31.99 28.57 3.85
CA TYR A 626 30.83 27.65 3.75
C TYR A 626 29.78 28.13 2.74
N SER A 627 29.54 27.33 1.70
CA SER A 627 28.36 27.43 0.82
C SER A 627 27.37 26.32 1.15
N ILE A 628 26.09 26.65 1.33
CA ILE A 628 25.04 25.66 1.57
C ILE A 628 24.11 25.63 0.35
N SER A 629 23.92 24.44 -0.23
CA SER A 629 22.92 24.17 -1.26
C SER A 629 21.72 23.49 -0.60
N LEU A 630 20.51 23.93 -0.95
CA LEU A 630 19.28 23.23 -0.63
C LEU A 630 18.73 22.66 -1.93
N ASP A 631 18.69 21.33 -2.01
CA ASP A 631 18.13 20.63 -3.16
C ASP A 631 16.60 20.76 -3.21
N GLY A 632 16.06 20.67 -4.42
CA GLY A 632 14.67 20.98 -4.72
C GLY A 632 13.64 20.02 -4.12
N THR A 633 12.37 20.38 -4.32
CA THR A 633 11.21 19.53 -4.04
C THR A 633 10.59 19.00 -5.32
N TYR A 634 10.26 17.71 -5.33
CA TYR A 634 9.56 17.04 -6.42
C TYR A 634 8.36 16.28 -5.87
N SER A 635 7.19 16.52 -6.44
CA SER A 635 5.95 15.78 -6.17
C SER A 635 5.34 15.34 -7.49
N SER A 636 4.99 14.05 -7.61
CA SER A 636 4.30 13.56 -8.81
C SER A 636 3.32 12.43 -8.59
N ASN A 637 2.18 12.49 -9.27
CA ASN A 637 1.25 11.37 -9.42
C ASN A 637 1.15 10.98 -10.92
N VAL A 638 1.28 9.69 -11.22
CA VAL A 638 1.14 9.13 -12.57
C VAL A 638 0.13 7.98 -12.52
N LEU A 639 -0.97 8.10 -13.28
CA LEU A 639 -2.02 7.09 -13.38
C LEU A 639 -2.18 6.63 -14.84
N LEU A 640 -2.03 5.31 -15.05
CA LEU A 640 -2.16 4.62 -16.33
C LEU A 640 -3.16 3.43 -16.23
N GLY A 641 -3.54 2.88 -17.38
CA GLY A 641 -4.55 1.81 -17.54
C GLY A 641 -5.90 2.33 -18.05
N HIS A 642 -6.88 1.43 -18.17
CA HIS A 642 -8.25 1.76 -18.59
C HIS A 642 -9.33 1.38 -17.57
N VAL A 643 -10.55 1.87 -17.78
CA VAL A 643 -11.79 1.39 -17.15
C VAL A 643 -12.76 0.95 -18.25
N LYS A 644 -13.08 -0.35 -18.33
CA LYS A 644 -13.90 -0.90 -19.44
C LYS A 644 -14.99 -1.83 -18.93
N ALA A 645 -16.22 -1.60 -19.39
CA ALA A 645 -17.38 -2.45 -19.18
C ALA A 645 -17.94 -2.85 -20.55
N PHE A 646 -18.03 -4.16 -20.87
CA PHE A 646 -18.34 -4.54 -22.25
C PHE A 646 -19.18 -5.82 -22.43
N VAL A 647 -19.80 -5.89 -23.61
CA VAL A 647 -20.36 -7.10 -24.20
C VAL A 647 -19.82 -7.24 -25.62
N GLU A 648 -19.00 -8.24 -25.85
CA GLU A 648 -18.38 -8.55 -27.14
C GLU A 648 -18.85 -9.92 -27.66
N THR A 649 -19.08 -10.03 -28.97
CA THR A 649 -19.37 -11.28 -29.70
C THR A 649 -20.43 -12.21 -29.08
N SER A 650 -21.35 -11.66 -28.30
CA SER A 650 -22.25 -12.39 -27.39
C SER A 650 -23.72 -12.37 -27.88
N ASP A 651 -24.51 -13.36 -27.45
CA ASP A 651 -25.96 -13.42 -27.69
C ASP A 651 -26.72 -13.35 -26.35
N ILE A 652 -27.37 -12.21 -26.09
CA ILE A 652 -28.07 -11.93 -24.84
C ILE A 652 -29.59 -11.93 -25.08
N SER A 653 -30.25 -12.93 -24.50
CA SER A 653 -31.70 -13.08 -24.43
C SER A 653 -32.21 -12.70 -23.04
N ALA A 654 -32.32 -11.39 -22.75
CA ALA A 654 -32.79 -10.87 -21.46
C ALA A 654 -34.32 -10.66 -21.38
N GLY A 655 -35.02 -10.66 -22.51
CA GLY A 655 -36.49 -10.65 -22.56
C GLY A 655 -37.11 -9.38 -21.95
N THR A 656 -37.74 -9.52 -20.78
CA THR A 656 -38.32 -8.41 -19.99
C THR A 656 -37.37 -7.84 -18.93
N SER A 657 -36.12 -8.28 -18.91
CA SER A 657 -35.08 -7.80 -17.98
C SER A 657 -34.36 -6.55 -18.51
N ASN A 658 -33.83 -5.73 -17.61
CA ASN A 658 -32.99 -4.57 -17.95
C ASN A 658 -31.52 -4.98 -18.12
N ILE A 659 -30.78 -4.24 -18.94
CA ILE A 659 -29.33 -4.37 -19.06
C ILE A 659 -28.68 -3.04 -18.68
N THR A 660 -27.68 -3.08 -17.81
CA THR A 660 -26.84 -1.93 -17.44
C THR A 660 -25.37 -2.26 -17.72
N ILE A 661 -24.69 -1.40 -18.46
CA ILE A 661 -23.25 -1.52 -18.75
C ILE A 661 -22.59 -0.19 -18.38
N GLN A 662 -21.76 -0.16 -17.32
CA GLN A 662 -21.21 1.10 -16.79
C GLN A 662 -19.69 1.04 -16.61
N ALA A 663 -18.99 2.01 -17.20
CA ALA A 663 -17.57 2.27 -16.97
C ALA A 663 -17.41 3.64 -16.30
N LYS A 664 -16.91 3.66 -15.05
CA LYS A 664 -16.92 4.85 -14.21
C LYS A 664 -15.54 5.11 -13.58
N GLU A 665 -15.06 6.34 -13.65
CA GLU A 665 -13.80 6.76 -13.03
C GLU A 665 -13.98 8.06 -12.23
N VAL A 666 -13.70 8.02 -10.93
CA VAL A 666 -13.91 9.11 -9.96
C VAL A 666 -12.65 9.32 -9.11
N SER A 667 -11.55 9.71 -9.75
CA SER A 667 -10.26 9.91 -9.06
C SER A 667 -9.99 11.36 -8.65
N ALA A 668 -9.50 11.53 -7.41
CA ALA A 668 -9.04 12.80 -6.86
C ALA A 668 -7.52 12.77 -6.58
N ILE A 669 -6.79 13.69 -7.20
CA ILE A 669 -5.33 13.62 -7.33
C ILE A 669 -4.70 14.97 -6.93
N ASP A 670 -3.98 15.02 -5.81
CA ASP A 670 -3.25 16.21 -5.32
C ASP A 670 -1.73 15.99 -5.36
N SER A 671 -1.00 16.93 -5.96
CA SER A 671 0.46 17.00 -5.92
C SER A 671 0.89 18.34 -5.33
N ARG A 672 1.69 18.30 -4.26
CA ARG A 672 2.09 19.50 -3.52
C ARG A 672 3.59 19.56 -3.26
N THR A 673 4.16 20.73 -3.50
CA THR A 673 5.53 21.03 -3.05
C THR A 673 5.64 22.36 -2.32
N THR A 674 6.50 22.39 -1.29
CA THR A 674 6.76 23.60 -0.51
C THR A 674 8.25 23.83 -0.27
N ILE A 675 8.69 25.08 -0.46
CA ILE A 675 10.05 25.55 -0.12
C ILE A 675 9.95 26.76 0.80
N ALA A 676 10.72 26.74 1.89
CA ALA A 676 10.85 27.84 2.86
C ALA A 676 12.32 28.07 3.21
N ALA A 677 13.14 28.33 2.19
CA ALA A 677 14.58 28.46 2.33
C ALA A 677 14.96 29.90 2.74
N THR A 678 15.66 30.05 3.86
CA THR A 678 16.21 31.33 4.33
C THR A 678 17.71 31.19 4.62
N SER A 679 18.50 32.18 4.21
CA SER A 679 19.90 32.33 4.62
C SER A 679 20.14 33.72 5.20
N ASP A 680 20.82 33.79 6.35
CA ASP A 680 21.06 35.03 7.09
C ASP A 680 22.50 35.02 7.63
N ILE A 681 23.25 36.12 7.48
CA ILE A 681 24.65 36.21 7.93
C ILE A 681 24.90 37.39 8.88
N ASN A 682 25.81 37.17 9.83
CA ASN A 682 26.04 38.05 10.98
C ASN A 682 26.74 39.38 10.60
N PRO A 683 26.27 40.54 11.12
CA PRO A 683 26.80 41.88 10.79
C PRO A 683 28.29 42.12 11.13
N LEU A 684 28.93 41.26 11.91
CA LEU A 684 30.35 41.40 12.30
C LEU A 684 31.35 40.84 11.27
N THR A 685 30.90 40.35 10.11
CA THR A 685 31.77 39.80 9.06
C THR A 685 32.42 40.90 8.20
N LEU A 686 33.63 40.64 7.69
CA LEU A 686 34.43 41.62 6.94
C LEU A 686 34.26 41.55 5.40
N ASN A 687 33.66 40.46 4.90
CA ASN A 687 33.22 40.22 3.52
C ASN A 687 32.24 39.04 3.55
N GLY A 688 30.93 39.29 3.53
CA GLY A 688 29.91 38.23 3.65
C GLY A 688 29.27 37.87 2.31
N TYR A 689 29.20 36.58 1.98
CA TYR A 689 28.42 36.07 0.84
C TYR A 689 27.36 35.10 1.33
N SER A 690 26.13 35.24 0.85
CA SER A 690 25.04 34.29 1.11
C SER A 690 24.22 34.04 -0.14
N ALA A 691 23.76 32.80 -0.35
CA ALA A 691 22.93 32.45 -1.48
C ALA A 691 21.81 31.49 -1.07
N THR A 692 20.65 31.60 -1.72
CA THR A 692 19.54 30.67 -1.54
C THR A 692 18.92 30.35 -2.88
N ILE A 693 18.86 29.06 -3.21
CA ILE A 693 18.29 28.51 -4.44
C ILE A 693 17.17 27.57 -4.01
N GLY A 694 16.00 27.67 -4.66
CA GLY A 694 14.90 26.73 -4.45
C GLY A 694 14.26 26.34 -5.78
N THR A 695 14.33 25.06 -6.15
CA THR A 695 13.63 24.52 -7.32
C THR A 695 12.50 23.60 -6.89
N SER A 696 11.29 23.77 -7.44
CA SER A 696 10.11 23.05 -6.93
C SER A 696 9.15 22.65 -8.06
N ILE A 697 8.80 21.36 -8.11
CA ILE A 697 8.00 20.77 -9.17
C ILE A 697 6.84 19.97 -8.57
N ALA A 698 5.61 20.37 -8.87
CA ALA A 698 4.40 19.59 -8.60
C ALA A 698 3.76 19.17 -9.92
N PHE A 699 3.52 17.87 -10.09
CA PHE A 699 3.09 17.28 -11.35
C PHE A 699 2.00 16.22 -11.19
N ASN A 700 0.98 16.26 -12.05
CA ASN A 700 0.04 15.15 -12.20
C ASN A 700 -0.07 14.75 -13.68
N ALA A 701 -0.01 13.45 -13.93
CA ALA A 701 -0.25 12.81 -15.22
C ALA A 701 -1.36 11.77 -15.07
N LEU A 702 -2.43 11.90 -15.87
CA LEU A 702 -3.43 10.88 -16.06
C LEU A 702 -3.59 10.60 -17.55
N GLY A 703 -3.35 9.37 -17.98
CA GLY A 703 -3.29 9.00 -19.39
C GLY A 703 -2.05 9.54 -20.13
N TRP A 704 -0.94 9.70 -19.39
CA TRP A 704 0.33 10.24 -19.89
C TRP A 704 1.49 9.50 -19.24
N ASP A 705 2.34 8.86 -20.04
CA ASP A 705 3.58 8.25 -19.56
C ASP A 705 4.76 9.25 -19.68
N PRO A 706 5.31 9.77 -18.57
CA PRO A 706 6.50 10.63 -18.60
C PRO A 706 7.81 9.86 -18.89
N GLY A 707 7.77 8.52 -18.87
CA GLY A 707 8.92 7.65 -18.99
C GLY A 707 10.04 7.97 -18.00
N ASN A 708 11.28 7.67 -18.39
CA ASN A 708 12.47 8.00 -17.60
C ASN A 708 12.81 9.51 -17.58
N ALA A 709 11.99 10.39 -18.17
CA ALA A 709 12.31 11.79 -18.41
C ALA A 709 11.93 12.76 -17.27
N ALA A 710 11.27 12.29 -16.20
CA ALA A 710 10.81 13.13 -15.08
C ALA A 710 11.92 13.98 -14.43
N LEU A 711 13.16 13.45 -14.34
CA LEU A 711 14.33 14.17 -13.81
C LEU A 711 15.05 15.05 -14.87
N ALA A 712 14.72 14.90 -16.16
CA ALA A 712 15.22 15.75 -17.24
C ALA A 712 14.39 17.06 -17.40
N ALA A 713 13.34 17.24 -16.59
CA ALA A 713 12.35 18.31 -16.69
C ALA A 713 12.89 19.76 -16.72
N ILE A 714 14.10 20.00 -16.23
CA ILE A 714 14.75 21.33 -16.27
C ILE A 714 15.34 21.61 -17.66
N ASP A 715 15.87 20.60 -18.35
CA ASP A 715 16.48 20.73 -19.70
C ASP A 715 15.41 20.71 -20.80
N THR A 716 14.31 19.98 -20.59
CA THR A 716 13.17 19.87 -21.52
C THR A 716 12.12 20.99 -21.40
N LEU A 717 12.19 21.88 -20.40
CA LEU A 717 11.33 23.08 -20.31
C LEU A 717 11.47 24.01 -21.55
N LEU A 718 12.50 23.78 -22.38
CA LEU A 718 12.81 24.52 -23.60
C LEU A 718 12.80 23.66 -24.89
N ASN A 719 12.55 22.34 -24.85
CA ASN A 719 12.68 21.47 -26.03
C ASN A 719 11.89 20.13 -25.97
N THR A 720 10.86 19.99 -26.82
CA THR A 720 10.16 18.77 -27.33
C THR A 720 9.76 17.60 -26.39
N THR A 721 8.46 17.24 -26.43
CA THR A 721 7.85 15.97 -25.94
C THR A 721 8.30 15.49 -24.55
N PHE A 722 7.62 16.01 -23.52
CA PHE A 722 7.83 15.70 -22.10
C PHE A 722 7.25 14.34 -21.64
N ALA A 723 6.24 13.83 -22.34
CA ALA A 723 5.58 12.57 -22.03
C ALA A 723 4.99 11.96 -23.33
N SER A 724 4.87 10.64 -23.39
CA SER A 724 4.03 9.94 -24.37
C SER A 724 2.58 10.04 -23.94
N GLN A 725 1.68 10.30 -24.89
CA GLN A 725 0.25 10.22 -24.64
C GLN A 725 -0.16 8.74 -24.63
N ASP A 726 -0.77 8.29 -23.53
CA ASP A 726 -1.30 6.93 -23.37
C ASP A 726 -2.72 7.04 -22.78
N PRO A 727 -3.73 7.38 -23.60
CA PRO A 727 -5.01 7.87 -23.09
C PRO A 727 -5.71 6.86 -22.19
N MET A 728 -6.21 7.33 -21.03
CA MET A 728 -7.09 6.53 -20.21
C MET A 728 -8.43 6.36 -20.92
N ASP A 729 -8.67 5.15 -21.42
CA ASP A 729 -9.96 4.73 -21.95
C ASP A 729 -10.97 4.56 -20.79
N VAL A 730 -12.15 5.17 -20.90
CA VAL A 730 -13.31 4.89 -20.03
C VAL A 730 -14.47 4.52 -20.94
N GLN A 731 -14.84 3.24 -21.03
CA GLN A 731 -15.69 2.75 -22.12
C GLN A 731 -16.72 1.71 -21.69
N ALA A 732 -17.99 1.99 -21.98
CA ALA A 732 -19.14 1.10 -21.82
C ALA A 732 -19.72 0.75 -23.20
N TYR A 733 -19.66 -0.51 -23.63
CA TYR A 733 -20.02 -0.83 -25.03
C TYR A 733 -20.56 -2.23 -25.30
N ILE A 734 -21.26 -2.33 -26.44
CA ILE A 734 -21.72 -3.57 -27.06
C ILE A 734 -21.06 -3.66 -28.45
N LEU A 735 -20.33 -4.74 -28.71
CA LEU A 735 -19.55 -4.96 -29.95
C LEU A 735 -19.89 -6.31 -30.58
N ASP A 736 -20.22 -6.33 -31.87
CA ASP A 736 -20.47 -7.54 -32.67
C ASP A 736 -21.45 -8.54 -31.99
N SER A 737 -22.42 -8.01 -31.23
CA SER A 737 -23.28 -8.78 -30.33
C SER A 737 -24.77 -8.62 -30.64
N LYS A 738 -25.54 -9.68 -30.38
CA LYS A 738 -27.01 -9.70 -30.52
C LYS A 738 -27.66 -9.58 -29.14
N VAL A 739 -28.57 -8.64 -28.96
CA VAL A 739 -29.14 -8.32 -27.65
C VAL A 739 -30.66 -8.13 -27.73
N SER A 740 -31.38 -8.68 -26.74
CA SER A 740 -32.80 -8.40 -26.53
C SER A 740 -33.12 -8.14 -25.06
N ALA A 741 -33.83 -7.05 -24.75
CA ALA A 741 -34.05 -6.56 -23.38
C ALA A 741 -35.33 -5.70 -23.22
N ALA A 742 -35.71 -5.39 -21.98
CA ALA A 742 -36.73 -4.38 -21.69
C ALA A 742 -36.15 -2.97 -21.86
N ASN A 743 -35.02 -2.67 -21.23
CA ASN A 743 -34.27 -1.42 -21.39
C ASN A 743 -32.78 -1.71 -21.44
N ILE A 744 -32.01 -0.83 -22.08
CA ILE A 744 -30.55 -0.82 -22.05
C ILE A 744 -30.09 0.55 -21.56
N ASP A 745 -29.31 0.58 -20.49
CA ASP A 745 -28.66 1.78 -19.96
C ASP A 745 -27.14 1.57 -20.06
N MET A 746 -26.45 2.45 -20.80
CA MET A 746 -24.99 2.41 -20.89
C MET A 746 -24.38 3.77 -20.56
N ASP A 747 -23.44 3.77 -19.61
CA ASP A 747 -22.81 4.97 -19.08
C ASP A 747 -21.28 4.85 -19.09
N SER A 748 -20.61 5.83 -19.67
CA SER A 748 -19.17 6.02 -19.51
C SER A 748 -18.94 7.37 -18.85
N SER A 749 -18.65 7.37 -17.56
CA SER A 749 -18.55 8.59 -16.74
C SER A 749 -17.15 8.80 -16.17
N LEU A 750 -16.61 10.00 -16.34
CA LEU A 750 -15.29 10.40 -15.83
C LEU A 750 -15.42 11.70 -15.02
N GLU A 751 -15.18 11.62 -13.72
CA GLU A 751 -15.16 12.75 -12.79
C GLU A 751 -13.78 12.91 -12.15
N THR A 752 -12.85 13.58 -12.83
CA THR A 752 -11.48 13.74 -12.33
C THR A 752 -11.22 15.11 -11.71
N LYS A 753 -10.48 15.13 -10.59
CA LYS A 753 -10.01 16.35 -9.92
C LYS A 753 -8.49 16.30 -9.82
N LEU A 754 -7.82 17.17 -10.57
CA LEU A 754 -6.36 17.28 -10.61
C LEU A 754 -5.93 18.61 -9.98
N ASN A 755 -5.17 18.57 -8.88
CA ASN A 755 -4.57 19.76 -8.29
C ASN A 755 -3.04 19.63 -8.21
N ALA A 756 -2.33 20.60 -8.76
CA ALA A 756 -0.89 20.76 -8.61
C ALA A 756 -0.64 22.08 -7.88
N THR A 757 0.10 22.04 -6.77
CA THR A 757 0.34 23.22 -5.92
C THR A 757 1.81 23.36 -5.56
N VAL A 758 2.41 24.50 -5.91
CA VAL A 758 3.79 24.85 -5.54
C VAL A 758 3.82 26.14 -4.73
N SER A 759 4.49 26.15 -3.58
CA SER A 759 4.75 27.36 -2.81
C SER A 759 6.22 27.46 -2.43
N ASN A 760 6.97 28.38 -3.05
CA ASN A 760 8.41 28.48 -2.91
C ASN A 760 8.84 29.88 -2.43
N THR A 761 9.39 29.95 -1.22
CA THR A 761 9.99 31.14 -0.64
C THR A 761 11.49 30.92 -0.50
N SER A 762 12.27 31.78 -1.16
CA SER A 762 13.73 31.87 -1.12
C SER A 762 14.11 33.26 -0.62
N LYS A 763 14.77 33.35 0.54
CA LYS A 763 15.17 34.62 1.14
C LYS A 763 16.63 34.63 1.55
N THR A 764 17.35 35.65 1.11
CA THR A 764 18.75 35.91 1.46
C THR A 764 18.82 37.27 2.14
N THR A 765 19.27 37.30 3.39
CA THR A 765 19.62 38.52 4.12
C THR A 765 21.10 38.53 4.48
N SER A 766 21.74 39.69 4.37
CA SER A 766 23.18 39.81 4.54
C SER A 766 23.57 41.18 5.04
N SER A 767 24.43 41.23 6.06
CA SER A 767 24.99 42.46 6.62
C SER A 767 26.49 42.28 6.87
N ALA A 768 27.30 43.25 6.45
CA ALA A 768 28.74 43.26 6.73
C ALA A 768 29.27 44.69 6.94
N LEU A 769 30.46 44.79 7.54
CA LEU A 769 31.16 46.07 7.66
C LEU A 769 31.57 46.62 6.28
N PHE A 770 31.94 45.72 5.37
CA PHE A 770 32.30 46.01 3.98
C PHE A 770 31.95 44.82 3.08
N GLY A 771 31.61 45.11 1.81
CA GLY A 771 31.63 44.11 0.74
C GLY A 771 30.60 42.98 0.78
N ALA A 772 29.55 43.07 1.61
CA ALA A 772 28.44 42.09 1.59
C ALA A 772 27.88 41.89 0.18
N SER A 773 27.60 40.64 -0.17
CA SER A 773 26.91 40.26 -1.41
C SER A 773 25.93 39.12 -1.12
N GLY A 774 24.87 39.01 -1.92
CA GLY A 774 24.02 37.83 -1.85
C GLY A 774 22.99 37.71 -2.96
N MET A 775 22.52 36.47 -3.12
CA MET A 775 21.63 36.08 -4.22
C MET A 775 20.48 35.23 -3.71
N SER A 776 19.25 35.55 -4.14
CA SER A 776 18.11 34.64 -4.08
C SER A 776 17.75 34.22 -5.50
N SER A 777 17.55 32.94 -5.71
CA SER A 777 17.02 32.38 -6.95
C SER A 777 15.93 31.37 -6.61
N SER A 778 14.89 31.34 -7.42
CA SER A 778 13.79 30.40 -7.25
C SER A 778 13.14 30.08 -8.59
N GLY A 779 12.84 28.80 -8.81
CA GLY A 779 12.31 28.28 -10.07
C GLY A 779 11.24 27.22 -9.82
N ILE A 780 10.05 27.36 -10.41
CA ILE A 780 8.95 26.43 -10.15
C ILE A 780 8.16 25.99 -11.40
N LEU A 781 7.68 24.74 -11.34
CA LEU A 781 6.75 24.14 -12.31
C LEU A 781 5.56 23.54 -11.57
N SER A 782 4.36 24.05 -11.83
CA SER A 782 3.11 23.38 -11.47
C SER A 782 2.43 22.91 -12.77
N SER A 783 2.18 21.61 -12.91
CA SER A 783 1.65 21.07 -14.17
C SER A 783 0.67 19.92 -13.96
N ASN A 784 -0.50 20.01 -14.57
CA ASN A 784 -1.43 18.88 -14.73
C ASN A 784 -1.53 18.50 -16.21
N MET A 785 -1.54 17.20 -16.50
CA MET A 785 -1.73 16.65 -17.83
C MET A 785 -2.81 15.56 -17.79
N LEU A 786 -3.85 15.74 -18.59
CA LEU A 786 -4.98 14.82 -18.71
C LEU A 786 -5.14 14.38 -20.17
N SER A 787 -5.34 13.09 -20.40
CA SER A 787 -5.62 12.54 -21.73
C SER A 787 -6.58 11.37 -21.59
N THR A 788 -7.81 11.54 -22.08
CA THR A 788 -8.92 10.60 -21.88
C THR A 788 -9.59 10.24 -23.19
N ASN A 789 -10.22 9.07 -23.22
CA ASN A 789 -11.06 8.63 -24.32
C ASN A 789 -12.32 7.95 -23.75
N VAL A 790 -13.33 8.78 -23.46
CA VAL A 790 -14.60 8.40 -22.85
C VAL A 790 -15.59 8.02 -23.95
N LYS A 791 -16.03 6.76 -24.01
CA LYS A 791 -16.88 6.28 -25.12
C LYS A 791 -17.98 5.31 -24.72
N THR A 792 -19.20 5.60 -25.16
CA THR A 792 -20.34 4.70 -25.00
C THR A 792 -20.91 4.31 -26.35
N TYR A 793 -20.88 3.03 -26.74
CA TYR A 793 -21.27 2.68 -28.10
C TYR A 793 -21.87 1.29 -28.31
N ILE A 794 -22.64 1.19 -29.39
CA ILE A 794 -23.04 -0.07 -30.03
C ILE A 794 -22.38 -0.10 -31.40
N ASP A 795 -21.55 -1.10 -31.69
CA ASP A 795 -20.83 -1.22 -32.96
C ASP A 795 -20.81 -2.68 -33.45
N ASN A 796 -20.70 -2.88 -34.75
CA ASN A 796 -20.47 -4.19 -35.35
C ASN A 796 -19.40 -4.03 -36.43
N THR A 797 -18.26 -4.70 -36.27
CA THR A 797 -17.13 -4.61 -37.22
C THR A 797 -17.37 -5.40 -38.51
N SER A 798 -18.35 -6.32 -38.48
CA SER A 798 -18.62 -7.30 -39.53
C SER A 798 -20.06 -7.17 -40.11
N ASP A 799 -20.87 -8.22 -40.00
CA ASP A 799 -22.28 -8.19 -40.37
C ASP A 799 -23.11 -7.48 -39.27
N ALA A 800 -24.07 -6.65 -39.68
CA ALA A 800 -24.88 -5.88 -38.75
C ALA A 800 -25.72 -6.77 -37.82
N GLN A 801 -25.48 -6.67 -36.50
CA GLN A 801 -26.21 -7.43 -35.50
C GLN A 801 -27.54 -6.77 -35.11
N THR A 802 -28.38 -7.55 -34.44
CA THR A 802 -29.74 -7.16 -34.07
C THR A 802 -29.84 -6.78 -32.59
N ILE A 803 -30.32 -5.57 -32.33
CA ILE A 803 -30.63 -5.06 -30.98
C ILE A 803 -32.14 -4.82 -30.88
N GLN A 804 -32.83 -5.51 -29.97
CA GLN A 804 -34.29 -5.43 -29.79
C GLN A 804 -34.64 -5.03 -28.35
N VAL A 805 -35.18 -3.83 -28.17
CA VAL A 805 -35.49 -3.27 -26.85
C VAL A 805 -36.95 -2.84 -26.77
N ALA A 806 -37.68 -3.27 -25.74
CA ALA A 806 -39.11 -2.92 -25.62
C ALA A 806 -39.34 -1.46 -25.19
N GLY A 807 -38.46 -0.94 -24.33
CA GLY A 807 -38.46 0.39 -23.75
C GLY A 807 -37.32 1.25 -24.27
N THR A 808 -36.50 1.80 -23.38
CA THR A 808 -35.48 2.79 -23.74
C THR A 808 -34.10 2.18 -23.94
N ILE A 809 -33.36 2.72 -24.91
CA ILE A 809 -31.90 2.62 -25.01
C ILE A 809 -31.34 4.01 -24.66
N ASP A 810 -30.69 4.11 -23.50
CA ASP A 810 -30.00 5.31 -23.04
C ASP A 810 -28.49 5.08 -23.12
N LEU A 811 -27.79 5.85 -23.96
CA LEU A 811 -26.33 5.82 -24.08
C LEU A 811 -25.77 7.19 -23.65
N SER A 812 -24.96 7.25 -22.60
CA SER A 812 -24.32 8.49 -22.12
C SER A 812 -22.80 8.32 -22.01
N ALA A 813 -22.05 9.29 -22.54
CA ALA A 813 -20.62 9.45 -22.29
C ALA A 813 -20.40 10.86 -21.73
N ASP A 814 -19.93 10.96 -20.48
CA ASP A 814 -19.83 12.20 -19.72
C ASP A 814 -18.40 12.36 -19.15
N ASP A 815 -17.66 13.37 -19.61
CA ASP A 815 -16.33 13.74 -19.10
C ASP A 815 -16.43 15.09 -18.37
N ASN A 816 -16.07 15.11 -17.08
CA ASN A 816 -16.15 16.27 -16.18
C ASN A 816 -14.80 16.48 -15.47
N ALA A 817 -13.83 16.99 -16.22
CA ALA A 817 -12.49 17.31 -15.74
C ALA A 817 -12.44 18.65 -14.99
N GLN A 818 -11.91 18.63 -13.76
CA GLN A 818 -11.65 19.84 -12.96
C GLN A 818 -10.16 19.92 -12.61
N ILE A 819 -9.46 20.88 -13.21
CA ILE A 819 -8.01 21.00 -13.13
C ILE A 819 -7.58 22.34 -12.56
N TYR A 820 -6.73 22.30 -11.53
CA TYR A 820 -6.19 23.46 -10.85
C TYR A 820 -4.66 23.36 -10.76
N ALA A 821 -3.95 24.38 -11.27
CA ALA A 821 -2.51 24.54 -11.08
C ALA A 821 -2.26 25.86 -10.37
N ASN A 822 -1.67 25.79 -9.17
CA ASN A 822 -1.54 26.90 -8.25
C ASN A 822 -0.08 27.09 -7.84
N SER A 823 0.50 28.23 -8.17
CA SER A 823 1.91 28.50 -7.90
C SER A 823 2.10 29.84 -7.18
N LYS A 824 2.89 29.81 -6.10
CA LYS A 824 3.41 31.00 -5.43
C LYS A 824 4.92 30.97 -5.34
N ILE A 825 5.56 32.09 -5.67
CA ILE A 825 7.01 32.26 -5.56
C ILE A 825 7.36 33.61 -4.91
N VAL A 826 8.29 33.59 -3.97
CA VAL A 826 8.88 34.78 -3.35
C VAL A 826 10.40 34.61 -3.37
N SER A 827 11.09 35.41 -4.18
CA SER A 827 12.56 35.49 -4.24
C SER A 827 12.99 36.86 -3.70
N SER A 828 13.79 36.88 -2.63
CA SER A 828 14.14 38.12 -1.92
C SER A 828 15.63 38.13 -1.54
N ALA A 829 16.37 39.15 -1.95
CA ALA A 829 17.77 39.37 -1.58
C ALA A 829 17.97 40.78 -1.00
N ILE A 830 18.18 40.91 0.30
CA ILE A 830 18.33 42.20 1.00
C ILE A 830 19.72 42.26 1.64
N ILE A 831 20.60 43.11 1.09
CA ILE A 831 22.03 43.15 1.38
C ILE A 831 22.41 44.55 1.88
N THR A 832 22.98 44.62 3.09
CA THR A 832 23.31 45.88 3.78
C THR A 832 24.81 46.00 4.06
N ASN A 833 25.40 47.17 3.77
CA ASN A 833 26.77 47.52 4.08
C ASN A 833 26.81 48.93 4.70
N ASP A 834 26.65 49.05 6.01
CA ASP A 834 26.54 50.35 6.69
C ASP A 834 27.88 50.93 7.17
N GLY A 835 29.02 50.30 6.85
CA GLY A 835 30.35 50.75 7.26
C GLY A 835 30.57 50.80 8.78
N GLY A 836 29.70 50.18 9.58
CA GLY A 836 29.71 50.24 11.05
C GLY A 836 28.96 51.45 11.62
N VAL A 837 28.17 52.16 10.82
CA VAL A 837 27.43 53.35 11.28
C VAL A 837 26.23 53.00 12.15
N SER A 838 25.63 51.81 12.01
CA SER A 838 24.62 51.31 12.96
C SER A 838 25.17 51.27 14.39
N ILE A 839 26.36 50.69 14.56
CA ILE A 839 27.08 50.55 15.84
C ILE A 839 27.44 51.93 16.43
N LEU A 840 27.63 52.96 15.60
CA LEU A 840 27.94 54.32 16.02
C LEU A 840 26.69 55.14 16.42
N ASN A 841 25.50 54.83 15.91
CA ASN A 841 24.28 55.57 16.25
C ASN A 841 23.62 55.09 17.55
N ASP A 842 23.74 53.81 17.90
CA ASP A 842 23.31 53.29 19.23
C ASP A 842 24.02 53.98 20.40
N THR A 843 25.20 54.58 20.16
CA THR A 843 25.96 55.34 21.17
C THR A 843 25.75 56.86 21.14
N ILE A 844 24.84 57.38 20.29
CA ILE A 844 24.57 58.83 20.15
C ILE A 844 23.27 59.28 20.86
N ALA A 845 22.47 58.35 21.39
CA ALA A 845 21.22 58.64 22.09
C ALA A 845 21.36 59.55 23.35
N GLU A 846 22.55 59.65 23.95
CA GLU A 846 22.83 60.56 25.08
C GLU A 846 22.64 62.05 24.73
N VAL A 847 22.72 62.46 23.46
CA VAL A 847 22.80 63.88 23.07
C VAL A 847 21.42 64.54 22.84
N ILE A 848 20.33 63.77 22.83
CA ILE A 848 18.97 64.30 22.64
C ILE A 848 18.46 64.95 23.93
N SER A 849 18.11 66.23 23.90
CA SER A 849 17.44 66.89 25.03
C SER A 849 16.01 66.35 25.21
N ALA A 850 15.73 65.83 26.40
CA ALA A 850 14.40 65.51 26.89
C ALA A 850 13.88 66.59 27.85
N ASP A 851 12.57 66.72 27.97
CA ASP A 851 11.90 67.64 28.91
C ASP A 851 11.68 66.98 30.28
N PHE A 852 11.54 65.65 30.29
CA PHE A 852 11.34 64.79 31.46
C PHE A 852 12.09 63.45 31.28
N GLU A 853 12.27 62.70 32.37
CA GLU A 853 12.75 61.32 32.38
C GLU A 853 11.67 60.37 32.94
N THR A 854 11.73 59.07 32.62
CA THR A 854 10.81 58.07 33.20
C THR A 854 10.89 57.99 34.73
N THR A 855 12.00 58.42 35.30
CA THR A 855 12.25 58.56 36.74
C THR A 855 11.49 59.73 37.39
N ASP A 856 10.97 60.70 36.62
CA ASP A 856 10.23 61.87 37.14
C ASP A 856 8.82 61.55 37.65
N GLY A 857 8.35 60.31 37.46
CA GLY A 857 7.06 59.83 37.98
C GLY A 857 5.84 60.53 37.38
N THR A 858 4.87 60.92 38.21
CA THR A 858 3.62 61.53 37.74
C THR A 858 3.80 63.00 37.33
N GLN A 859 3.75 63.26 36.03
CA GLN A 859 3.94 64.56 35.41
C GLN A 859 2.75 64.97 34.55
N SER A 860 2.56 66.28 34.35
CA SER A 860 1.59 66.81 33.38
C SER A 860 2.29 66.96 32.04
N ILE A 861 1.85 66.17 31.05
CA ILE A 861 2.49 66.05 29.74
C ILE A 861 1.58 66.66 28.68
N ASP A 862 2.11 67.67 27.98
CA ASP A 862 1.49 68.28 26.82
C ASP A 862 1.93 67.58 25.53
N PHE A 863 1.13 67.70 24.47
CA PHE A 863 1.51 67.24 23.13
C PHE A 863 2.87 67.81 22.71
N GLY A 864 3.81 66.96 22.33
CA GLY A 864 5.15 67.36 21.90
C GLY A 864 6.22 67.29 22.99
N ASN A 865 5.87 67.07 24.27
CA ASN A 865 6.87 66.90 25.33
C ASN A 865 7.70 65.63 25.14
N ARG A 866 8.98 65.71 25.50
CA ARG A 866 9.99 64.66 25.33
C ARG A 866 10.31 63.96 26.64
N ILE A 867 10.19 62.64 26.68
CA ILE A 867 10.48 61.81 27.84
C ILE A 867 11.64 60.88 27.50
N ARG A 868 12.70 60.87 28.30
CA ARG A 868 13.81 59.90 28.19
C ARG A 868 13.51 58.67 29.03
N LEU A 869 13.63 57.47 28.43
CA LEU A 869 13.62 56.22 29.17
C LEU A 869 14.98 56.04 29.84
N SER A 870 14.96 55.66 31.13
CA SER A 870 16.18 55.24 31.83
C SER A 870 16.74 53.95 31.23
N ASP A 871 18.04 53.71 31.42
CA ASP A 871 18.72 52.52 30.88
C ASP A 871 18.24 51.21 31.52
N ASP A 872 17.56 51.31 32.67
CA ASP A 872 16.94 50.21 33.41
C ASP A 872 15.42 50.09 33.17
N TYR A 873 14.80 50.93 32.33
CA TYR A 873 13.35 50.91 32.11
C TYR A 873 12.84 49.56 31.57
N GLU A 874 11.75 49.01 32.14
CA GLU A 874 11.24 47.67 31.78
C GLU A 874 9.83 47.67 31.16
N ASN A 875 9.05 48.75 31.29
CA ASN A 875 7.62 48.76 30.95
C ASN A 875 7.32 49.02 29.45
N GLY A 876 8.24 48.68 28.55
CA GLY A 876 8.08 48.82 27.09
C GLY A 876 8.72 50.08 26.49
N GLY A 877 9.17 49.97 25.24
CA GLY A 877 10.02 50.96 24.56
C GLY A 877 11.52 50.58 24.57
N ASN A 878 12.33 51.35 23.83
CA ASN A 878 13.78 51.17 23.75
C ASN A 878 14.45 51.89 24.93
N LYS A 879 15.26 51.16 25.71
CA LYS A 879 15.96 51.72 26.88
C LYS A 879 16.94 52.80 26.45
N GLY A 880 17.07 53.88 27.23
CA GLY A 880 17.92 55.04 26.89
C GLY A 880 17.37 55.97 25.79
N SER A 881 16.36 55.55 25.00
CA SER A 881 15.76 56.39 23.95
C SER A 881 14.89 57.53 24.50
N VAL A 882 14.67 58.55 23.67
CA VAL A 882 13.75 59.66 23.95
C VAL A 882 12.48 59.52 23.12
N TYR A 883 11.31 59.72 23.73
CA TYR A 883 9.99 59.63 23.09
C TYR A 883 9.24 60.96 23.19
N ILE A 884 8.51 61.33 22.14
CA ILE A 884 7.55 62.45 22.15
C ILE A 884 6.16 61.93 22.48
N TYR A 885 5.47 62.65 23.37
CA TYR A 885 4.05 62.44 23.62
C TYR A 885 3.19 62.97 22.46
N MET A 886 2.35 62.10 21.92
CA MET A 886 1.47 62.35 20.76
C MET A 886 -0.01 62.53 21.15
N GLY A 887 -0.35 62.36 22.43
CA GLY A 887 -1.70 62.59 22.94
C GLY A 887 -2.00 64.06 23.26
N THR A 888 -3.26 64.33 23.60
CA THR A 888 -3.70 65.60 24.20
C THR A 888 -3.28 65.70 25.67
N VAL A 889 -3.09 66.92 26.20
CA VAL A 889 -2.70 67.21 27.60
C VAL A 889 -3.28 66.23 28.62
N ALA A 890 -2.39 65.51 29.32
CA ALA A 890 -2.75 64.49 30.30
C ALA A 890 -1.75 64.45 31.46
N THR A 891 -2.21 64.07 32.65
CA THR A 891 -1.32 63.77 33.78
C THR A 891 -1.02 62.28 33.79
N LEU A 892 0.23 61.90 33.52
CA LEU A 892 0.68 60.53 33.31
C LEU A 892 1.82 60.18 34.28
N ASN A 893 1.84 58.94 34.79
CA ASN A 893 2.98 58.43 35.56
C ASN A 893 4.02 57.88 34.59
N LEU A 894 5.06 58.66 34.31
CA LEU A 894 6.08 58.37 33.31
C LEU A 894 6.84 57.06 33.56
N ASN A 895 6.89 56.58 34.80
CA ASN A 895 7.52 55.30 35.15
C ASN A 895 6.64 54.06 34.84
N GLU A 896 5.35 54.28 34.55
CA GLU A 896 4.34 53.23 34.35
C GLU A 896 3.73 53.27 32.93
N GLN A 897 4.29 54.07 32.01
CA GLN A 897 3.79 54.17 30.64
C GLN A 897 4.42 53.10 29.73
N ASP A 898 3.60 52.51 28.86
CA ASP A 898 4.09 51.70 27.75
C ASP A 898 4.49 52.59 26.56
N TYR A 899 5.79 52.81 26.38
CA TYR A 899 6.35 53.60 25.28
C TYR A 899 6.41 52.84 23.95
N SER A 900 5.98 51.57 23.89
CA SER A 900 5.75 50.87 22.63
C SER A 900 4.42 51.26 21.94
N ASN A 901 3.50 51.88 22.68
CA ASN A 901 2.20 52.32 22.18
C ASN A 901 2.31 53.53 21.23
N LYS A 902 2.28 53.25 19.93
CA LYS A 902 2.47 54.22 18.83
C LYS A 902 1.37 55.27 18.70
N ASP A 903 0.21 55.08 19.33
CA ASP A 903 -0.89 56.07 19.32
C ASP A 903 -0.63 57.22 20.31
N LEU A 904 0.16 56.97 21.37
CA LEU A 904 0.52 57.95 22.40
C LEU A 904 1.99 58.36 22.39
N TRP A 905 2.89 57.51 21.89
CA TRP A 905 4.33 57.70 21.98
C TRP A 905 5.01 57.53 20.63
N LYS A 906 5.82 58.53 20.27
CA LYS A 906 6.66 58.49 19.07
C LYS A 906 8.13 58.59 19.46
N GLU A 907 8.89 57.53 19.22
CA GLU A 907 10.35 57.54 19.42
C GLU A 907 11.01 58.65 18.60
N VAL A 908 11.83 59.46 19.26
CA VAL A 908 12.68 60.50 18.65
C VAL A 908 14.03 59.87 18.33
N LYS A 909 14.10 59.20 17.18
CA LYS A 909 15.40 58.86 16.59
C LYS A 909 16.13 60.16 16.24
N ALA A 910 17.40 60.25 16.60
CA ALA A 910 18.21 61.44 16.33
C ALA A 910 18.21 61.76 14.83
N THR A 911 18.15 63.05 14.48
CA THR A 911 18.40 63.46 13.09
C THR A 911 19.86 63.20 12.75
N GLN A 912 20.09 62.05 12.12
CA GLN A 912 21.27 61.61 11.39
C GLN A 912 22.22 62.75 10.97
N ILE A 913 23.42 62.76 11.54
CA ILE A 913 24.58 63.46 10.96
C ILE A 913 25.25 62.57 9.88
N LEU A 914 24.92 61.27 9.86
CA LEU A 914 25.30 60.28 8.85
C LEU A 914 24.02 59.58 8.34
N PRO A 915 23.76 59.52 7.02
CA PRO A 915 22.52 58.93 6.49
C PRO A 915 22.46 57.41 6.74
N GLU A 916 21.47 56.96 7.51
CA GLU A 916 21.17 55.52 7.65
C GLU A 916 20.27 55.05 6.51
N GLY A 917 20.24 53.74 6.26
CA GLY A 917 19.45 53.13 5.18
C GLY A 917 20.09 53.22 3.78
N ASN A 918 21.29 53.79 3.67
CA ASN A 918 22.09 53.76 2.45
C ASN A 918 23.36 52.91 2.67
N ASN A 919 23.63 52.00 1.76
CA ASN A 919 24.83 51.16 1.80
C ASN A 919 26.08 52.02 1.52
N LEU A 920 26.95 52.23 2.51
CA LEU A 920 28.14 53.09 2.39
C LEU A 920 29.21 52.52 1.46
N THR A 921 29.27 51.20 1.29
CA THR A 921 30.18 50.53 0.35
C THR A 921 29.46 49.45 -0.45
N ASP A 922 30.03 49.11 -1.61
CA ASP A 922 29.42 48.22 -2.61
C ASP A 922 28.79 46.95 -2.01
N SER A 923 27.46 46.91 -2.04
CA SER A 923 26.64 45.74 -1.71
C SER A 923 26.01 45.22 -2.99
N ASN A 924 26.19 43.93 -3.30
CA ASN A 924 25.63 43.31 -4.49
C ASN A 924 24.45 42.42 -4.13
N SER A 925 23.27 42.72 -4.67
CA SER A 925 22.04 41.96 -4.48
C SER A 925 21.49 41.47 -5.82
N VAL A 926 21.10 40.20 -5.89
CA VAL A 926 20.43 39.61 -7.05
C VAL A 926 19.23 38.77 -6.59
N ALA A 927 18.04 39.01 -7.15
CA ALA A 927 16.83 38.23 -6.92
C ALA A 927 16.25 37.73 -8.25
N LEU A 928 16.11 36.42 -8.42
CA LEU A 928 15.63 35.77 -9.64
C LEU A 928 14.41 34.90 -9.35
N GLY A 929 13.29 35.18 -10.01
CA GLY A 929 12.08 34.36 -9.97
C GLY A 929 11.71 33.82 -11.35
N GLY A 930 11.54 32.50 -11.45
CA GLY A 930 11.02 31.83 -12.65
C GLY A 930 9.82 30.94 -12.30
N MET A 931 8.71 31.09 -13.01
CA MET A 931 7.50 30.31 -12.79
C MET A 931 6.87 29.86 -14.11
N VAL A 932 6.55 28.56 -14.20
CA VAL A 932 5.63 28.00 -15.20
C VAL A 932 4.48 27.31 -14.47
N VAL A 933 3.26 27.70 -14.81
CA VAL A 933 2.01 27.07 -14.39
C VAL A 933 1.33 26.60 -15.66
N ARG A 934 1.04 25.30 -15.79
CA ARG A 934 0.39 24.79 -17.00
C ARG A 934 -0.63 23.70 -16.77
N ASN A 935 -1.62 23.65 -17.65
CA ASN A 935 -2.57 22.55 -17.75
C ASN A 935 -2.72 22.17 -19.23
N ASP A 936 -2.71 20.86 -19.54
CA ASP A 936 -2.90 20.30 -20.88
C ASP A 936 -3.98 19.21 -20.80
N ILE A 937 -5.16 19.47 -21.39
CA ILE A 937 -6.29 18.53 -21.48
C ILE A 937 -6.45 18.09 -22.94
N ARG A 938 -6.54 16.78 -23.17
CA ARG A 938 -6.73 16.16 -24.48
C ARG A 938 -7.75 15.04 -24.42
N ASN A 939 -9.03 15.42 -24.49
CA ASN A 939 -10.14 14.53 -24.18
C ASN A 939 -10.95 14.21 -25.45
N LYS A 940 -11.43 12.98 -25.56
CA LYS A 940 -12.35 12.56 -26.62
C LYS A 940 -13.56 11.91 -25.99
N VAL A 941 -14.71 12.54 -26.16
CA VAL A 941 -16.01 12.03 -25.73
C VAL A 941 -16.82 11.64 -26.95
N ALA A 942 -17.25 10.39 -27.04
CA ALA A 942 -18.10 9.94 -28.14
C ALA A 942 -19.19 8.95 -27.72
N THR A 943 -20.38 9.14 -28.29
CA THR A 943 -21.51 8.24 -28.09
C THR A 943 -22.07 7.85 -29.44
N TYR A 944 -22.09 6.55 -29.79
CA TYR A 944 -22.50 6.18 -31.14
C TYR A 944 -23.15 4.82 -31.31
N ILE A 945 -23.91 4.69 -32.40
CA ILE A 945 -24.44 3.43 -32.90
C ILE A 945 -23.97 3.27 -34.34
N ASN A 946 -23.24 2.20 -34.63
CA ASN A 946 -22.71 1.91 -35.96
C ASN A 946 -23.12 0.51 -36.44
N ASN A 947 -23.39 0.38 -37.74
CA ASN A 947 -23.63 -0.91 -38.42
C ASN A 947 -24.63 -1.82 -37.69
N THR A 948 -25.75 -1.29 -37.20
CA THR A 948 -26.68 -2.01 -36.29
C THR A 948 -28.10 -2.05 -36.84
N GLN A 949 -28.77 -3.20 -36.70
CA GLN A 949 -30.21 -3.35 -36.92
C GLN A 949 -30.95 -3.19 -35.58
N LEU A 950 -31.46 -1.99 -35.31
CA LEU A 950 -31.98 -1.61 -34.00
C LEU A 950 -33.50 -1.37 -34.04
N ALA A 951 -34.21 -2.00 -33.11
CA ALA A 951 -35.62 -1.72 -32.82
C ALA A 951 -35.77 -1.39 -31.33
N ALA A 952 -36.33 -0.22 -31.01
CA ALA A 952 -36.49 0.25 -29.63
C ALA A 952 -37.84 0.95 -29.37
N GLY A 953 -38.17 1.14 -28.10
CA GLY A 953 -39.17 2.11 -27.67
C GLY A 953 -38.67 3.53 -27.92
N THR A 954 -37.68 3.98 -27.15
CA THR A 954 -37.02 5.29 -27.28
C THR A 954 -35.50 5.10 -27.37
N VAL A 955 -34.79 5.99 -28.05
CA VAL A 955 -33.32 5.95 -28.14
C VAL A 955 -32.74 7.33 -27.82
N ASN A 956 -31.83 7.40 -26.85
CA ASN A 956 -31.10 8.62 -26.49
C ASN A 956 -29.59 8.38 -26.57
N LEU A 957 -28.87 9.24 -27.28
CA LEU A 957 -27.41 9.32 -27.28
C LEU A 957 -26.99 10.68 -26.71
N ALA A 958 -26.13 10.68 -25.71
CA ALA A 958 -25.58 11.89 -25.10
C ALA A 958 -24.05 11.82 -24.96
N ALA A 959 -23.33 12.70 -25.65
CA ALA A 959 -21.89 12.91 -25.46
C ALA A 959 -21.67 14.28 -24.82
N ARG A 960 -21.15 14.35 -23.60
CA ARG A 960 -20.94 15.61 -22.86
C ARG A 960 -19.50 15.74 -22.39
N GLU A 961 -18.86 16.83 -22.78
CA GLU A 961 -17.55 17.25 -22.26
C GLU A 961 -17.76 18.51 -21.42
N VAL A 962 -17.15 18.53 -20.23
CA VAL A 962 -17.11 19.67 -19.31
C VAL A 962 -15.71 19.82 -18.72
N ALA A 963 -14.85 20.58 -19.37
CA ALA A 963 -13.55 20.97 -18.83
C ALA A 963 -13.60 22.30 -18.04
N ARG A 964 -13.11 22.29 -16.80
CA ARG A 964 -12.81 23.51 -16.02
C ARG A 964 -11.33 23.54 -15.65
N ILE A 965 -10.63 24.58 -16.10
CA ILE A 965 -9.19 24.70 -15.92
C ILE A 965 -8.82 26.07 -15.35
N HIS A 966 -8.01 26.06 -14.28
CA HIS A 966 -7.43 27.26 -13.71
C HIS A 966 -5.91 27.12 -13.58
N ALA A 967 -5.16 28.09 -14.10
CA ALA A 967 -3.74 28.27 -13.88
C ALA A 967 -3.51 29.60 -13.16
N ILE A 968 -3.07 29.55 -11.91
CA ILE A 968 -2.88 30.71 -11.02
C ILE A 968 -1.41 30.84 -10.65
N ALA A 969 -0.84 32.01 -10.92
CA ALA A 969 0.56 32.32 -10.79
C ALA A 969 0.76 33.60 -9.96
N ASP A 970 1.33 33.51 -8.75
CA ASP A 970 1.65 34.65 -7.87
C ASP A 970 3.17 34.74 -7.63
N SER A 971 3.82 35.79 -8.14
CA SER A 971 5.27 35.92 -8.15
C SER A 971 5.78 37.25 -7.62
N THR A 972 6.71 37.21 -6.68
CA THR A 972 7.45 38.38 -6.18
C THR A 972 8.96 38.15 -6.29
N ALA A 973 9.67 39.11 -6.90
CA ALA A 973 11.13 39.19 -6.91
C ALA A 973 11.58 40.53 -6.30
N GLU A 974 12.38 40.52 -5.24
CA GLU A 974 12.83 41.72 -4.52
C GLU A 974 14.35 41.73 -4.32
N SER A 975 15.03 42.74 -4.87
CA SER A 975 16.45 43.00 -4.66
C SER A 975 16.64 44.34 -3.95
N SER A 976 17.39 44.34 -2.85
CA SER A 976 17.87 45.55 -2.18
C SER A 976 19.37 45.45 -1.97
N GLY A 977 20.11 46.35 -2.60
CA GLY A 977 21.57 46.45 -2.61
C GLY A 977 21.99 47.83 -3.13
N GLY A 978 23.25 48.01 -3.55
CA GLY A 978 23.76 49.28 -4.07
C GLY A 978 24.96 49.84 -3.31
N SER A 979 25.27 51.12 -3.54
CA SER A 979 26.43 51.81 -2.94
C SER A 979 26.24 53.32 -2.96
N ALA A 980 26.46 54.00 -1.83
CA ALA A 980 26.39 55.44 -1.72
C ALA A 980 27.54 56.17 -2.45
N PHE A 981 28.68 55.49 -2.60
CA PHE A 981 29.93 56.04 -3.15
C PHE A 981 30.50 55.26 -4.36
N GLY A 982 29.83 54.19 -4.81
CA GLY A 982 30.36 53.25 -5.80
C GLY A 982 29.30 52.65 -6.72
N SER A 983 29.57 51.45 -7.26
CA SER A 983 28.76 50.80 -8.31
C SER A 983 28.19 49.45 -7.88
N GLY A 984 27.75 49.35 -6.62
CA GLY A 984 27.12 48.13 -6.09
C GLY A 984 25.86 47.76 -6.90
N GLN A 985 25.71 46.48 -7.21
CA GLN A 985 24.65 45.97 -8.08
C GLN A 985 23.37 45.68 -7.28
N SER A 986 22.21 46.05 -7.82
CA SER A 986 20.91 45.52 -7.36
C SER A 986 20.09 45.10 -8.58
N LEU A 987 19.79 43.81 -8.68
CA LEU A 987 19.13 43.20 -9.84
C LEU A 987 17.95 42.34 -9.40
N ALA A 988 16.74 42.68 -9.83
CA ALA A 988 15.57 41.82 -9.70
C ALA A 988 15.07 41.39 -11.09
N VAL A 989 14.92 40.09 -11.32
CA VAL A 989 14.37 39.55 -12.57
C VAL A 989 13.25 38.56 -12.24
N ASN A 990 12.09 38.74 -12.89
CA ASN A 990 10.92 37.90 -12.69
C ASN A 990 10.34 37.46 -14.05
N GLY A 991 10.17 36.16 -14.25
CA GLY A 991 9.56 35.57 -15.44
C GLY A 991 8.42 34.62 -15.06
N VAL A 992 7.20 34.96 -15.46
CA VAL A 992 5.97 34.24 -15.06
C VAL A 992 5.18 33.81 -16.29
N ILE A 993 4.82 32.53 -16.35
CA ILE A 993 3.99 31.94 -17.40
C ILE A 993 2.84 31.17 -16.75
N ALA A 994 1.60 31.50 -17.11
CA ALA A 994 0.44 30.61 -16.94
C ALA A 994 -0.12 30.25 -18.31
N THR A 995 -0.38 28.97 -18.55
CA THR A 995 -0.94 28.51 -19.83
C THR A 995 -1.90 27.35 -19.64
N ASN A 996 -3.05 27.41 -20.31
CA ASN A 996 -4.01 26.32 -20.37
C ASN A 996 -4.23 25.93 -21.83
N LEU A 997 -4.22 24.62 -22.10
CA LEU A 997 -4.53 24.05 -23.41
C LEU A 997 -5.70 23.06 -23.27
N ILE A 998 -6.72 23.24 -24.11
CA ILE A 998 -7.82 22.30 -24.30
C ILE A 998 -7.85 21.82 -25.76
N LEU A 999 -7.82 20.51 -25.92
CA LEU A 999 -7.99 19.79 -27.17
C LEU A 999 -9.08 18.73 -26.99
N SER A 1000 -10.33 19.18 -26.98
CA SER A 1000 -11.50 18.34 -26.71
C SER A 1000 -12.29 17.98 -27.98
N GLN A 1001 -13.17 17.00 -27.83
CA GLN A 1001 -14.10 16.54 -28.87
C GLN A 1001 -15.33 15.92 -28.20
N ALA A 1002 -16.53 16.30 -28.62
CA ALA A 1002 -17.80 15.74 -28.14
C ALA A 1002 -18.70 15.36 -29.32
N ASN A 1003 -18.76 14.07 -29.65
CA ASN A 1003 -19.44 13.58 -30.86
C ASN A 1003 -20.51 12.54 -30.53
N ALA A 1004 -21.78 12.83 -30.84
CA ALA A 1004 -22.88 11.88 -30.74
C ALA A 1004 -23.42 11.53 -32.14
N TYR A 1005 -23.46 10.26 -32.56
CA TYR A 1005 -23.86 9.94 -33.94
C TYR A 1005 -24.42 8.54 -34.17
N ILE A 1006 -25.13 8.38 -35.29
CA ILE A 1006 -25.56 7.06 -35.81
C ILE A 1006 -25.08 6.91 -37.26
N THR A 1007 -24.44 5.77 -37.56
CA THR A 1007 -23.86 5.46 -38.89
C THR A 1007 -24.22 4.06 -39.39
N ASN A 1008 -24.37 3.90 -40.70
CA ASN A 1008 -24.49 2.60 -41.38
C ASN A 1008 -25.61 1.66 -40.85
N SER A 1009 -26.66 2.19 -40.22
CA SER A 1009 -27.61 1.41 -39.40
C SER A 1009 -29.03 1.40 -39.97
N ASN A 1010 -29.91 0.58 -39.40
CA ASN A 1010 -31.36 0.69 -39.56
C ASN A 1010 -31.99 0.85 -38.18
N ILE A 1011 -32.64 1.99 -37.94
CA ILE A 1011 -33.21 2.37 -36.64
C ILE A 1011 -34.74 2.44 -36.76
N THR A 1012 -35.43 1.60 -36.00
CA THR A 1012 -36.89 1.64 -35.83
C THR A 1012 -37.24 2.04 -34.39
N THR A 1013 -38.05 3.08 -34.19
CA THR A 1013 -38.53 3.49 -32.85
C THR A 1013 -40.05 3.73 -32.78
N THR A 1014 -40.65 3.30 -31.67
CA THR A 1014 -42.08 3.56 -31.38
C THR A 1014 -42.33 4.86 -30.60
N GLY A 1015 -41.26 5.46 -30.06
CA GLY A 1015 -41.20 6.77 -29.42
C GLY A 1015 -40.13 7.66 -30.06
N ASP A 1016 -39.40 8.42 -29.24
CA ASP A 1016 -38.48 9.47 -29.70
C ASP A 1016 -37.06 8.92 -30.00
N LEU A 1017 -36.32 9.64 -30.86
CA LEU A 1017 -34.88 9.48 -31.07
C LEU A 1017 -34.18 10.82 -30.78
N LYS A 1018 -33.29 10.85 -29.78
CA LYS A 1018 -32.51 12.03 -29.39
C LYS A 1018 -31.01 11.77 -29.55
N ILE A 1019 -30.31 12.72 -30.15
CA ILE A 1019 -28.84 12.76 -30.23
C ILE A 1019 -28.38 14.12 -29.72
N ASP A 1020 -27.56 14.15 -28.68
CA ASP A 1020 -27.17 15.36 -27.94
C ASP A 1020 -25.64 15.36 -27.73
N ALA A 1021 -24.95 16.32 -28.33
CA ALA A 1021 -23.51 16.51 -28.21
C ALA A 1021 -23.24 17.88 -27.58
N GLN A 1022 -22.52 17.91 -26.46
CA GLN A 1022 -22.24 19.12 -25.70
C GLN A 1022 -20.77 19.20 -25.31
N ASN A 1023 -20.16 20.37 -25.45
CA ASN A 1023 -18.83 20.69 -24.91
C ASN A 1023 -18.93 22.04 -24.19
N THR A 1024 -18.52 22.07 -22.93
CA THR A 1024 -18.57 23.25 -22.06
C THR A 1024 -17.22 23.49 -21.38
N SER A 1025 -16.37 24.28 -22.05
CA SER A 1025 -15.03 24.62 -21.59
C SER A 1025 -14.99 25.95 -20.82
N THR A 1026 -14.44 25.96 -19.60
CA THR A 1026 -14.12 27.17 -18.82
C THR A 1026 -12.64 27.22 -18.50
N ILE A 1027 -11.95 28.30 -18.90
CA ILE A 1027 -10.49 28.39 -18.83
C ILE A 1027 -10.03 29.73 -18.28
N ASP A 1028 -9.31 29.73 -17.16
CA ASP A 1028 -8.73 30.92 -16.56
C ASP A 1028 -7.20 30.81 -16.42
N ALA A 1029 -6.46 31.78 -16.95
CA ALA A 1029 -5.03 31.98 -16.73
C ALA A 1029 -4.81 33.31 -16.02
N ILE A 1030 -4.32 33.28 -14.78
CA ILE A 1030 -4.21 34.45 -13.90
C ILE A 1030 -2.78 34.60 -13.40
N ASN A 1031 -2.10 35.66 -13.83
CA ASN A 1031 -0.78 36.04 -13.33
C ASN A 1031 -0.82 37.29 -12.48
N THR A 1032 -0.14 37.25 -11.34
CA THR A 1032 0.30 38.41 -10.57
C THR A 1032 1.82 38.37 -10.45
N SER A 1033 2.49 39.44 -10.89
CA SER A 1033 3.94 39.58 -10.89
C SER A 1033 4.33 40.91 -10.25
N VAL A 1034 5.24 40.85 -9.28
CA VAL A 1034 5.86 42.02 -8.63
C VAL A 1034 7.38 41.88 -8.72
N THR A 1035 8.05 42.95 -9.13
CA THR A 1035 9.51 43.05 -9.24
C THR A 1035 9.96 44.37 -8.63
N THR A 1036 10.79 44.32 -7.59
CA THR A 1036 11.27 45.50 -6.86
C THR A 1036 12.80 45.46 -6.77
N THR A 1037 13.47 46.58 -7.06
CA THR A 1037 14.94 46.67 -7.09
C THR A 1037 15.47 47.99 -6.52
N GLY A 1038 16.71 47.97 -6.02
CA GLY A 1038 17.52 49.16 -5.76
C GLY A 1038 18.26 49.72 -6.99
N ASP A 1039 18.25 49.03 -8.14
CA ASP A 1039 18.84 49.53 -9.40
C ASP A 1039 18.09 48.96 -10.63
N THR A 1040 18.41 47.75 -11.10
CA THR A 1040 17.85 47.19 -12.34
C THR A 1040 16.78 46.14 -12.06
N GLY A 1041 15.63 46.25 -12.71
CA GLY A 1041 14.43 45.46 -12.46
C GLY A 1041 13.75 45.06 -13.77
N VAL A 1042 13.51 43.76 -13.99
CA VAL A 1042 12.92 43.24 -15.24
C VAL A 1042 11.83 42.22 -14.90
N GLY A 1043 10.57 42.57 -15.10
CA GLY A 1043 9.43 41.67 -14.93
C GLY A 1043 8.76 41.32 -16.25
N VAL A 1044 8.65 40.05 -16.60
CA VAL A 1044 7.91 39.56 -17.78
C VAL A 1044 6.82 38.60 -17.32
N SER A 1045 5.58 38.84 -17.74
CA SER A 1045 4.43 38.03 -17.34
C SER A 1045 3.53 37.69 -18.53
N LEU A 1046 3.24 36.40 -18.69
CA LEU A 1046 2.59 35.81 -19.86
C LEU A 1046 1.43 34.91 -19.43
N ALA A 1047 0.20 35.21 -19.86
CA ALA A 1047 -0.98 34.36 -19.63
C ALA A 1047 -1.62 33.96 -20.96
N PHE A 1048 -1.88 32.66 -21.15
CA PHE A 1048 -2.43 32.11 -22.38
C PHE A 1048 -3.55 31.10 -22.12
N ASN A 1049 -4.67 31.22 -22.83
CA ASN A 1049 -5.67 30.17 -22.95
C ASN A 1049 -5.79 29.73 -24.41
N ILE A 1050 -5.65 28.43 -24.68
CA ILE A 1050 -5.67 27.86 -26.03
C ILE A 1050 -6.76 26.80 -26.10
N ILE A 1051 -7.69 26.94 -27.06
CA ILE A 1051 -8.71 25.93 -27.39
C ILE A 1051 -8.58 25.60 -28.88
N GLY A 1052 -8.43 24.33 -29.21
CA GLY A 1052 -8.55 23.85 -30.59
C GLY A 1052 -7.37 24.20 -31.52
N TRP A 1053 -6.15 24.34 -30.98
CA TRP A 1053 -4.90 24.54 -31.75
C TRP A 1053 -3.82 23.61 -31.22
N GLU A 1054 -3.01 23.03 -32.11
CA GLU A 1054 -1.93 22.11 -31.74
C GLU A 1054 -0.99 22.72 -30.69
N SER A 1055 -0.52 21.88 -29.76
CA SER A 1055 0.43 22.30 -28.71
C SER A 1055 1.73 22.84 -29.34
N GLN A 1056 1.96 24.14 -29.16
CA GLN A 1056 3.12 24.88 -29.67
C GLN A 1056 4.08 25.26 -28.53
N ASN A 1057 5.34 25.53 -28.87
CA ASN A 1057 6.32 26.01 -27.88
C ASN A 1057 5.89 27.37 -27.32
N VAL A 1058 5.60 27.45 -26.01
CA VAL A 1058 5.07 28.67 -25.36
C VAL A 1058 5.95 29.90 -25.56
N LEU A 1059 7.28 29.73 -25.67
CA LEU A 1059 8.20 30.83 -25.98
C LEU A 1059 8.04 31.36 -27.41
N PHE A 1060 7.73 30.50 -28.39
CA PHE A 1060 7.44 30.91 -29.76
C PHE A 1060 6.06 31.55 -29.87
N ASN A 1061 5.06 31.10 -29.10
CA ASN A 1061 3.76 31.78 -29.02
C ASN A 1061 3.90 33.27 -28.67
N THR A 1062 4.87 33.66 -27.81
CA THR A 1062 5.13 35.08 -27.50
C THR A 1062 5.65 35.89 -28.69
N ILE A 1063 6.39 35.24 -29.60
CA ILE A 1063 6.95 35.85 -30.80
C ILE A 1063 5.86 35.89 -31.88
N ASP A 1064 5.20 34.76 -32.14
CA ASP A 1064 4.19 34.63 -33.19
C ASP A 1064 2.94 35.47 -32.92
N ALA A 1065 2.45 35.53 -31.68
CA ALA A 1065 1.35 36.42 -31.28
C ALA A 1065 1.72 37.92 -31.35
N LEU A 1066 3.00 38.26 -31.19
CA LEU A 1066 3.49 39.65 -31.27
C LEU A 1066 3.74 40.11 -32.73
N ILE A 1067 4.03 39.19 -33.65
CA ILE A 1067 4.34 39.51 -35.06
C ILE A 1067 3.25 39.10 -36.06
N GLY A 1068 2.19 38.42 -35.62
CA GLY A 1068 1.02 38.07 -36.45
C GLY A 1068 1.27 36.89 -37.42
N THR A 1069 2.17 35.98 -37.07
CA THR A 1069 2.40 34.70 -37.75
C THR A 1069 1.43 33.62 -37.26
N SER A 1070 1.43 32.44 -37.90
CA SER A 1070 0.49 31.37 -37.57
C SER A 1070 0.76 30.81 -36.17
N ILE A 1071 -0.27 30.83 -35.31
CA ILE A 1071 -0.28 30.25 -33.95
C ILE A 1071 -0.36 28.70 -33.97
N GLY A 1072 0.35 28.08 -34.92
CA GLY A 1072 0.29 26.65 -35.21
C GLY A 1072 -0.78 26.24 -36.23
N ASN A 1073 -1.03 24.93 -36.29
CA ASN A 1073 -2.13 24.36 -37.05
C ASN A 1073 -3.38 24.31 -36.17
N ALA A 1074 -4.54 24.58 -36.75
CA ALA A 1074 -5.81 24.40 -36.06
C ALA A 1074 -6.08 22.90 -35.88
N GLN A 1075 -6.43 22.50 -34.66
CA GLN A 1075 -6.97 21.18 -34.33
C GLN A 1075 -8.33 21.42 -33.66
N PRO A 1076 -9.39 21.71 -34.44
CA PRO A 1076 -10.62 22.30 -33.91
C PRO A 1076 -11.23 21.49 -32.77
N ASP A 1077 -11.67 22.20 -31.74
CA ASP A 1077 -12.51 21.67 -30.68
C ASP A 1077 -13.89 21.33 -31.27
N GLU A 1078 -14.15 20.04 -31.46
CA GLU A 1078 -15.19 19.56 -32.36
C GLU A 1078 -16.43 19.07 -31.59
N VAL A 1079 -17.60 19.61 -31.95
CA VAL A 1079 -18.90 19.10 -31.48
C VAL A 1079 -19.78 18.73 -32.67
N LYS A 1080 -20.23 17.47 -32.73
CA LYS A 1080 -21.15 16.99 -33.78
C LYS A 1080 -22.28 16.14 -33.21
N ALA A 1081 -23.49 16.42 -33.69
CA ALA A 1081 -24.63 15.51 -33.63
C ALA A 1081 -25.12 15.21 -35.05
N TYR A 1082 -25.07 13.94 -35.50
CA TYR A 1082 -25.47 13.58 -36.87
C TYR A 1082 -25.96 12.14 -37.03
N ILE A 1083 -26.67 11.91 -38.14
CA ILE A 1083 -27.04 10.58 -38.64
C ILE A 1083 -26.56 10.50 -40.09
N LEU A 1084 -25.87 9.42 -40.46
CA LEU A 1084 -25.29 9.23 -41.80
C LEU A 1084 -25.52 7.78 -42.28
N ASP A 1085 -25.80 7.62 -43.58
CA ASP A 1085 -25.94 6.32 -44.25
C ASP A 1085 -26.82 5.30 -43.49
N THR A 1086 -27.90 5.80 -42.88
CA THR A 1086 -28.76 5.08 -41.93
C THR A 1086 -30.23 5.23 -42.35
N GLU A 1087 -30.98 4.12 -42.32
CA GLU A 1087 -32.44 4.10 -42.52
C GLU A 1087 -33.16 4.36 -41.19
N LEU A 1088 -34.22 5.18 -41.20
CA LEU A 1088 -34.94 5.61 -40.00
C LEU A 1088 -36.46 5.41 -40.18
N ASP A 1089 -37.09 4.68 -39.26
CA ASP A 1089 -38.54 4.65 -39.07
C ASP A 1089 -38.86 5.07 -37.62
N ILE A 1090 -39.32 6.30 -37.44
CA ILE A 1090 -39.47 6.95 -36.13
C ILE A 1090 -40.93 7.38 -35.96
N THR A 1091 -41.60 6.83 -34.94
CA THR A 1091 -43.00 7.16 -34.64
C THR A 1091 -43.14 8.47 -33.85
N GLY A 1092 -42.16 8.79 -33.00
CA GLY A 1092 -42.10 10.00 -32.19
C GLY A 1092 -41.31 11.15 -32.82
N ASN A 1093 -40.63 11.93 -31.98
CA ASN A 1093 -39.80 13.06 -32.40
C ASN A 1093 -38.37 12.62 -32.72
N LEU A 1094 -37.76 13.25 -33.73
CA LEU A 1094 -36.31 13.23 -33.95
C LEU A 1094 -35.69 14.54 -33.47
N SER A 1095 -34.71 14.48 -32.57
CA SER A 1095 -33.99 15.64 -32.03
C SER A 1095 -32.48 15.46 -32.18
N LEU A 1096 -31.82 16.42 -32.82
CA LEU A 1096 -30.35 16.51 -32.89
C LEU A 1096 -29.91 17.86 -32.29
N SER A 1097 -28.98 17.80 -31.35
CA SER A 1097 -28.45 18.94 -30.59
C SER A 1097 -26.93 18.88 -30.60
N ALA A 1098 -26.27 19.96 -31.06
CA ALA A 1098 -24.81 20.11 -31.00
C ALA A 1098 -24.50 21.49 -30.42
N ILE A 1099 -23.92 21.54 -29.23
CA ILE A 1099 -23.72 22.75 -28.44
C ILE A 1099 -22.24 22.83 -28.02
N SER A 1100 -21.56 23.89 -28.48
CA SER A 1100 -20.23 24.26 -27.98
C SER A 1100 -20.35 25.57 -27.20
N GLN A 1101 -19.85 25.59 -25.97
CA GLN A 1101 -19.79 26.75 -25.10
C GLN A 1101 -18.38 26.88 -24.53
N ALA A 1102 -17.72 28.02 -24.76
CA ALA A 1102 -16.39 28.29 -24.25
C ALA A 1102 -16.33 29.64 -23.54
N GLN A 1103 -15.75 29.67 -22.34
CA GLN A 1103 -15.40 30.89 -21.61
C GLN A 1103 -13.90 30.91 -21.35
N LEU A 1104 -13.22 31.99 -21.77
CA LEU A 1104 -11.78 32.17 -21.64
C LEU A 1104 -11.49 33.48 -20.91
N THR A 1105 -10.69 33.42 -19.84
CA THR A 1105 -10.22 34.60 -19.08
C THR A 1105 -8.70 34.58 -18.97
N ALA A 1106 -8.02 35.53 -19.61
CA ALA A 1106 -6.59 35.77 -19.39
C ALA A 1106 -6.41 37.09 -18.62
N SER A 1107 -5.78 37.02 -17.44
CA SER A 1107 -5.58 38.17 -16.56
C SER A 1107 -4.10 38.29 -16.16
N VAL A 1108 -3.50 39.45 -16.38
CA VAL A 1108 -2.10 39.72 -16.04
C VAL A 1108 -1.97 41.03 -15.28
N SER A 1109 -1.41 40.95 -14.07
CA SER A 1109 -0.87 42.07 -13.32
C SER A 1109 0.65 41.94 -13.29
N ASN A 1110 1.39 43.00 -13.66
CA ASN A 1110 2.85 43.01 -13.62
C ASN A 1110 3.37 44.40 -13.20
N ALA A 1111 3.94 44.49 -12.00
CA ALA A 1111 4.54 45.69 -11.45
C ALA A 1111 6.06 45.54 -11.41
N SER A 1112 6.79 46.49 -12.01
CA SER A 1112 8.27 46.55 -11.98
C SER A 1112 8.69 47.93 -11.47
N THR A 1113 9.40 47.97 -10.34
CA THR A 1113 9.75 49.20 -9.61
C THR A 1113 11.24 49.24 -9.30
N SER A 1114 11.89 50.34 -9.68
CA SER A 1114 13.27 50.65 -9.32
C SER A 1114 13.31 51.88 -8.41
N ALA A 1115 13.98 51.76 -7.26
CA ALA A 1115 14.05 52.78 -6.21
C ALA A 1115 15.51 53.10 -5.83
N ALA A 1116 16.33 53.47 -6.81
CA ALA A 1116 17.75 53.72 -6.61
C ALA A 1116 18.06 54.90 -5.68
N SER A 1117 18.92 54.65 -4.67
CA SER A 1117 19.37 55.63 -3.68
C SER A 1117 20.90 55.57 -3.52
N ALA A 1118 21.59 56.65 -3.88
CA ALA A 1118 23.03 56.82 -3.67
C ALA A 1118 23.42 58.31 -3.55
N LEU A 1119 24.56 58.60 -2.92
CA LEU A 1119 25.08 59.97 -2.77
C LEU A 1119 25.75 60.50 -4.05
N MET A 1120 26.23 59.61 -4.94
CA MET A 1120 26.71 59.96 -6.28
C MET A 1120 26.30 58.91 -7.31
N ASN A 1121 26.04 59.35 -8.54
CA ASN A 1121 25.81 58.50 -9.73
C ASN A 1121 24.71 57.42 -9.61
N ALA A 1122 23.65 57.66 -8.81
CA ALA A 1122 22.49 56.77 -8.76
C ALA A 1122 21.89 56.56 -10.18
N SER A 1123 21.78 55.30 -10.60
CA SER A 1123 21.03 54.85 -11.76
C SER A 1123 20.01 53.81 -11.34
N GLY A 1124 18.88 53.74 -12.05
CA GLY A 1124 17.88 52.70 -11.86
C GLY A 1124 17.08 52.51 -13.14
N ILE A 1125 16.76 51.26 -13.46
CA ILE A 1125 16.03 50.87 -14.67
C ILE A 1125 14.94 49.88 -14.26
N ALA A 1126 13.69 50.17 -14.59
CA ALA A 1126 12.57 49.24 -14.47
C ALA A 1126 12.01 48.93 -15.86
N VAL A 1127 12.00 47.66 -16.24
CA VAL A 1127 11.38 47.13 -17.45
C VAL A 1127 10.23 46.21 -17.04
N SER A 1128 9.10 46.33 -17.73
CA SER A 1128 7.93 45.46 -17.58
C SER A 1128 7.42 45.04 -18.95
N GLY A 1129 7.20 43.75 -19.13
CA GLY A 1129 6.55 43.16 -20.31
C GLY A 1129 5.32 42.36 -19.89
N ILE A 1130 4.22 42.52 -20.62
CA ILE A 1130 2.98 41.76 -20.42
C ILE A 1130 2.45 41.22 -21.74
N LEU A 1131 1.91 40.01 -21.71
CA LEU A 1131 1.09 39.44 -22.77
C LEU A 1131 -0.01 38.60 -22.13
N ALA A 1132 -1.25 38.86 -22.54
CA ALA A 1132 -2.43 38.09 -22.16
C ALA A 1132 -3.19 37.76 -23.46
N SER A 1133 -3.54 36.49 -23.69
CA SER A 1133 -4.26 36.04 -24.88
C SER A 1133 -5.17 34.86 -24.62
#